data_AF-A0A2U1PWA6-F1
#
_entry.id   AF-A0A2U1PWA6-F1
#
_cell.length_a   1.000
_cell.length_b   1.000
_cell.length_c   1.000
_cell.angle_alpha   90.00
_cell.angle_beta   90.00
_cell.angle_gamma   90.00
#
_symmetry.space_group_name_H-M   'P 1'
#
loop_
_entity.id
_entity.type
_entity.pdbx_description
1 polymer ?
#
loop_
_entity_poly.entity_id
_entity_poly.type
_entity_poly.pdbx_seq_one_letter_code
_entity_poly.pdbx_strand_id
1 'polypeptide(L)'
;MYSLDGNKNENVFYLLRKRQWASWPFAILYSTTTVVILSNLDFLDAFVILGAVHILVFLLTLWFVDFKCFLQYSRVGDIHHATACKITISGYTQLVPLHSRKLTGSLTDEFYFDLHKLRFIYSDGIFVMLPYPSDETFGYYLKSNGHETEAKLQLAAEKWGHNVFDHPRQTFQMLMKEHCMEPYFLFQVLCGLLCLDGYVYLSLFILFALFAFESMFVHTRIKTLSDLSRIRVDSHMLMAFRCGKWTSVSGTDLFPGDVVSVRPDGEETSVPADMLILAGSAIVSETILTGEFTPQQKVSIMDREPEEHLSWMRDKQHVLFCGTKILQHTPDMTFHMKTPDDGCLAIVLRTGFETLQGRLMHTIFVSRETVSANSWERGLFSLLFVVYAIIAASYQFKEELEDPNWSRHKLLSKSSVIVTSLIPPGLPKELWAAIITSFVELRRRDIFFVGPFGIPFSGKKHTGDTAKYPSVSITRYLICERHTTLVTTLQMLKILGLHCFAFTYVQCIMHLNGVQLGNVLTLISHFFTTNFILSISDTRPLSSAFRRHHPHVLLSVLGQSALHMLLLISSVKEAKKHLPNIHIKPESEFENNLVITVSFIASMMIQVTTFAVNYLGHPLNKSVSENKQFRCVLLSAVVFLAVITSAVSRNFNDLLMLVPLPREFRDKLLMWGALMFFGCYTWEWFLNKLNR
;
A
#
# COMPACT_ATOMS: atom_id res chain seq x y z
N MET A 1 -15.59 -8.01 21.55
CA MET A 1 -16.45 -9.21 21.55
C MET A 1 -17.16 -9.26 20.20
N TYR A 2 -17.20 -10.42 19.56
CA TYR A 2 -17.94 -10.62 18.31
C TYR A 2 -19.12 -11.53 18.59
N SER A 3 -20.33 -10.97 18.56
CA SER A 3 -21.57 -11.73 18.77
C SER A 3 -22.03 -12.39 17.48
N LEU A 4 -22.61 -13.59 17.58
CA LEU A 4 -23.31 -14.27 16.49
C LEU A 4 -24.58 -13.52 16.05
N ASP A 5 -25.15 -12.70 16.94
CA ASP A 5 -26.31 -11.88 16.63
C ASP A 5 -25.88 -10.52 16.09
N GLY A 6 -26.15 -10.33 14.80
CA GLY A 6 -25.94 -9.10 14.05
C GLY A 6 -26.86 -7.96 14.50
N ASN A 7 -26.81 -7.60 15.78
CA ASN A 7 -27.53 -6.44 16.29
C ASN A 7 -26.61 -5.21 16.22
N LYS A 8 -26.88 -4.39 15.21
CA LYS A 8 -26.54 -2.97 15.06
C LYS A 8 -25.41 -2.46 15.97
N ASN A 9 -24.16 -2.73 15.57
CA ASN A 9 -23.06 -1.76 15.54
C ASN A 9 -21.81 -2.42 14.91
N GLU A 10 -21.54 -2.02 13.66
CA GLU A 10 -20.29 -2.08 12.89
C GLU A 10 -19.54 -3.41 12.63
N ASN A 11 -19.78 -4.48 13.39
CA ASN A 11 -19.08 -5.76 13.22
C ASN A 11 -20.05 -6.90 12.89
N VAL A 12 -19.96 -7.45 11.68
CA VAL A 12 -20.82 -8.54 11.22
C VAL A 12 -20.01 -9.82 11.09
N PHE A 13 -20.49 -10.90 11.70
CA PHE A 13 -19.84 -12.21 11.73
C PHE A 13 -20.74 -13.26 11.07
N TYR A 14 -20.19 -14.05 10.15
CA TYR A 14 -20.90 -15.18 9.54
C TYR A 14 -20.08 -16.46 9.59
N LEU A 15 -20.66 -17.53 10.13
CA LEU A 15 -20.12 -18.88 10.03
C LEU A 15 -20.34 -19.43 8.62
N LEU A 16 -19.27 -19.99 8.05
CA LEU A 16 -19.22 -20.47 6.67
C LEU A 16 -18.72 -21.90 6.60
N ARG A 17 -19.44 -22.72 5.84
CA ARG A 17 -19.02 -24.07 5.44
C ARG A 17 -18.61 -24.08 3.99
N LYS A 18 -17.46 -24.69 3.68
CA LYS A 18 -17.00 -24.87 2.30
C LYS A 18 -17.97 -25.79 1.56
N ARG A 19 -18.46 -25.35 0.40
CA ARG A 19 -19.34 -26.15 -0.46
C ARG A 19 -18.52 -27.30 -1.07
N GLN A 20 -19.06 -28.51 -1.03
CA GLN A 20 -18.43 -29.68 -1.67
C GLN A 20 -18.41 -29.57 -3.20
N TRP A 21 -19.38 -28.86 -3.80
CA TRP A 21 -19.54 -28.68 -5.24
C TRP A 21 -19.31 -27.21 -5.64
N ALA A 22 -18.12 -26.68 -5.35
CA ALA A 22 -17.77 -25.30 -5.71
C ALA A 22 -17.68 -25.05 -7.24
N SER A 23 -17.71 -26.11 -8.06
CA SER A 23 -17.56 -26.05 -9.52
C SER A 23 -18.86 -25.92 -10.30
N TRP A 24 -20.04 -26.09 -9.69
CA TRP A 24 -21.33 -26.00 -10.40
C TRP A 24 -21.62 -24.63 -11.04
N PRO A 25 -21.28 -23.49 -10.42
CA PRO A 25 -21.40 -22.18 -11.07
C PRO A 25 -20.55 -22.09 -12.34
N PHE A 26 -19.36 -22.71 -12.33
CA PHE A 26 -18.50 -22.81 -13.50
C PHE A 26 -19.09 -23.75 -14.55
N ALA A 27 -19.71 -24.87 -14.15
CA ALA A 27 -20.39 -25.77 -15.09
C ALA A 27 -21.57 -25.10 -15.81
N ILE A 28 -22.36 -24.28 -15.11
CA ILE A 28 -23.46 -23.48 -15.68
C ILE A 28 -22.90 -22.38 -16.59
N LEU A 29 -21.83 -21.70 -16.15
CA LEU A 29 -21.16 -20.69 -16.97
C LEU A 29 -20.60 -21.31 -18.25
N TYR A 30 -19.96 -22.47 -18.15
CA TYR A 30 -19.40 -23.16 -19.30
C TYR A 30 -20.48 -23.69 -20.23
N SER A 31 -21.57 -24.25 -19.72
CA SER A 31 -22.67 -24.74 -20.57
C SER A 31 -23.37 -23.60 -21.30
N THR A 32 -23.68 -22.50 -20.61
CA THR A 32 -24.29 -21.30 -21.22
C THR A 32 -23.37 -20.63 -22.23
N THR A 33 -22.09 -20.47 -21.89
CA THR A 33 -21.07 -19.89 -22.79
C THR A 33 -20.88 -20.78 -24.02
N THR A 34 -20.82 -22.10 -23.85
CA THR A 34 -20.69 -23.05 -24.95
C THR A 34 -21.89 -22.98 -25.88
N VAL A 35 -23.13 -22.93 -25.37
CA VAL A 35 -24.36 -22.86 -26.19
C VAL A 35 -24.48 -21.53 -26.95
N VAL A 36 -24.16 -20.41 -26.31
CA VAL A 36 -24.25 -19.07 -26.94
C VAL A 36 -23.14 -18.83 -27.95
N ILE A 37 -21.96 -19.40 -27.73
CA ILE A 37 -20.79 -19.16 -28.58
C ILE A 37 -20.70 -20.15 -29.74
N LEU A 38 -21.01 -21.44 -29.55
CA LEU A 38 -21.02 -22.42 -30.67
C LEU A 38 -22.05 -22.09 -31.76
N SER A 39 -23.03 -21.23 -31.47
CA SER A 39 -24.02 -20.80 -32.46
C SER A 39 -23.54 -19.65 -33.35
N ASN A 40 -22.44 -18.96 -33.02
CA ASN A 40 -22.03 -17.73 -33.71
C ASN A 40 -20.52 -17.56 -34.00
N LEU A 41 -19.64 -18.39 -33.44
CA LEU A 41 -18.18 -18.23 -33.52
C LEU A 41 -17.46 -19.54 -33.83
N ASP A 42 -16.25 -19.44 -34.41
CA ASP A 42 -15.37 -20.57 -34.68
C ASP A 42 -14.95 -21.27 -33.37
N PHE A 43 -14.74 -22.60 -33.42
CA PHE A 43 -14.45 -23.43 -32.25
C PHE A 43 -13.21 -22.96 -31.45
N LEU A 44 -12.21 -22.43 -32.15
CA LEU A 44 -10.98 -21.92 -31.53
C LEU A 44 -11.24 -20.64 -30.73
N ASP A 45 -11.97 -19.68 -31.30
CA ASP A 45 -12.33 -18.43 -30.63
C ASP A 45 -13.23 -18.69 -29.43
N ALA A 46 -14.11 -19.70 -29.55
CA ALA A 46 -14.96 -20.13 -28.46
C ALA A 46 -14.17 -20.63 -27.25
N PHE A 47 -13.13 -21.43 -27.48
CA PHE A 47 -12.25 -21.93 -26.44
C PHE A 47 -11.46 -20.80 -25.75
N VAL A 48 -10.97 -19.83 -26.52
CA VAL A 48 -10.25 -18.66 -25.99
C VAL A 48 -11.16 -17.82 -25.10
N ILE A 49 -12.39 -17.52 -25.53
CA ILE A 49 -13.35 -16.74 -24.74
C ILE A 49 -13.73 -17.49 -23.45
N LEU A 50 -13.97 -18.80 -23.54
CA LEU A 50 -14.27 -19.65 -22.38
C LEU A 50 -13.14 -19.62 -21.35
N GLY A 51 -11.88 -19.73 -21.82
CA GLY A 51 -10.69 -19.62 -20.98
C GLY A 51 -10.57 -18.25 -20.32
N ALA A 52 -10.78 -17.17 -21.07
CA ALA A 52 -10.73 -15.80 -20.54
C ALA A 52 -11.80 -15.56 -19.46
N VAL A 53 -13.04 -16.01 -19.70
CA VAL A 53 -14.15 -15.93 -18.74
C VAL A 53 -13.83 -16.75 -17.47
N HIS A 54 -13.25 -17.93 -17.61
CA HIS A 54 -12.84 -18.74 -16.45
C HIS A 54 -11.80 -18.01 -15.59
N ILE A 55 -10.74 -17.50 -16.23
CA ILE A 55 -9.68 -16.75 -15.56
C ILE A 55 -10.26 -15.54 -14.85
N LEU A 56 -11.15 -14.78 -15.51
CA LEU A 56 -11.79 -13.61 -14.91
C LEU A 56 -12.61 -13.98 -13.66
N VAL A 57 -13.44 -15.02 -13.72
CA VAL A 57 -14.22 -15.46 -12.56
C VAL A 57 -13.30 -15.94 -11.43
N PHE A 58 -12.22 -16.66 -11.76
CA PHE A 58 -11.21 -17.05 -10.78
C PHE A 58 -10.57 -15.83 -10.10
N LEU A 59 -10.16 -14.82 -10.87
CA LEU A 59 -9.58 -13.58 -10.35
C LEU A 59 -10.57 -12.79 -9.48
N LEU A 60 -11.84 -12.72 -9.86
CA LEU A 60 -12.88 -12.11 -9.03
C LEU A 60 -13.01 -12.79 -7.67
N THR A 61 -12.77 -14.11 -7.57
CA THR A 61 -12.73 -14.82 -6.28
C THR A 61 -11.50 -14.47 -5.43
N LEU A 62 -10.44 -13.95 -6.03
CA LEU A 62 -9.26 -13.48 -5.30
C LEU A 62 -9.42 -12.04 -4.84
N TRP A 63 -10.05 -11.19 -5.66
CA TRP A 63 -10.20 -9.77 -5.37
C TRP A 63 -11.35 -9.45 -4.41
N PHE A 64 -12.47 -10.18 -4.54
CA PHE A 64 -13.67 -9.89 -3.76
C PHE A 64 -13.97 -11.04 -2.80
N VAL A 65 -13.73 -10.80 -1.51
CA VAL A 65 -14.01 -11.78 -0.44
C VAL A 65 -15.49 -12.15 -0.42
N ASP A 66 -16.38 -11.18 -0.67
CA ASP A 66 -17.83 -11.42 -0.75
C ASP A 66 -18.20 -12.36 -1.90
N PHE A 67 -17.59 -12.17 -3.06
CA PHE A 67 -17.79 -13.03 -4.23
C PHE A 67 -17.23 -14.43 -4.01
N LYS A 68 -16.06 -14.54 -3.37
CA LYS A 68 -15.49 -15.82 -2.93
C LYS A 68 -16.41 -16.55 -1.96
N CYS A 69 -16.96 -15.83 -0.97
CA CYS A 69 -17.90 -16.39 -0.01
C CYS A 69 -19.19 -16.87 -0.69
N PHE A 70 -19.69 -16.11 -1.67
CA PHE A 70 -20.87 -16.47 -2.44
C PHE A 70 -20.69 -17.76 -3.25
N LEU A 71 -19.54 -17.91 -3.93
CA LEU A 71 -19.26 -19.07 -4.78
C LEU A 71 -18.85 -20.33 -4.00
N GLN A 72 -17.92 -20.19 -3.05
CA GLN A 72 -17.25 -21.33 -2.42
C GLN A 72 -17.85 -21.74 -1.07
N TYR A 73 -18.67 -20.90 -0.44
CA TYR A 73 -19.15 -21.12 0.92
C TYR A 73 -20.68 -21.04 1.03
N SER A 74 -21.23 -21.70 2.03
CA SER A 74 -22.63 -21.57 2.46
C SER A 74 -22.67 -21.11 3.91
N ARG A 75 -23.64 -20.25 4.24
CA ARG A 75 -23.85 -19.82 5.64
C ARG A 75 -24.41 -20.98 6.45
N VAL A 76 -23.92 -21.14 7.67
CA VAL A 76 -24.36 -22.17 8.62
C VAL A 76 -24.62 -21.51 9.97
N GLY A 77 -25.63 -21.99 10.72
CA GLY A 77 -25.94 -21.47 12.05
C GLY A 77 -25.16 -22.15 13.19
N ASP A 78 -24.64 -23.35 12.93
CA ASP A 78 -23.91 -24.17 13.90
C ASP A 78 -22.40 -24.15 13.65
N ILE A 79 -21.62 -24.04 14.74
CA ILE A 79 -20.17 -23.93 14.73
C ILE A 79 -19.48 -25.25 14.37
N HIS A 80 -20.05 -26.39 14.76
CA HIS A 80 -19.45 -27.71 14.48
C HIS A 80 -19.38 -28.03 12.99
N HIS A 81 -20.28 -27.43 12.22
CA HIS A 81 -20.34 -27.58 10.77
C HIS A 81 -19.58 -26.49 10.00
N ALA A 82 -19.06 -25.48 10.71
CA ALA A 82 -18.35 -24.35 10.12
C ALA A 82 -16.87 -24.70 9.89
N THR A 83 -16.33 -24.24 8.75
CA THR A 83 -14.92 -24.42 8.38
C THR A 83 -14.15 -23.11 8.34
N ALA A 84 -14.88 -21.99 8.21
CA ALA A 84 -14.32 -20.65 8.10
C ALA A 84 -15.34 -19.64 8.63
N CYS A 85 -14.85 -18.45 8.95
CA CYS A 85 -15.65 -17.34 9.41
C CYS A 85 -15.39 -16.12 8.52
N LYS A 86 -16.46 -15.42 8.14
CA LYS A 86 -16.37 -14.12 7.48
C LYS A 86 -16.58 -13.05 8.53
N ILE A 87 -15.61 -12.15 8.64
CA ILE A 87 -15.57 -11.07 9.62
C ILE A 87 -15.55 -9.76 8.85
N THR A 88 -16.53 -8.89 9.10
CA THR A 88 -16.58 -7.54 8.54
C THR A 88 -16.44 -6.54 9.68
N ILE A 89 -15.36 -5.74 9.67
CA ILE A 89 -15.04 -4.72 10.68
C ILE A 89 -14.87 -3.39 9.97
N SER A 90 -15.70 -2.39 10.30
CA SER A 90 -15.51 -1.01 9.80
C SER A 90 -15.35 -0.90 8.27
N GLY A 91 -16.04 -1.76 7.50
CA GLY A 91 -15.96 -1.80 6.04
C GLY A 91 -14.86 -2.69 5.43
N TYR A 92 -13.97 -3.27 6.25
CA TYR A 92 -13.02 -4.29 5.82
C TYR A 92 -13.58 -5.69 6.06
N THR A 93 -13.63 -6.52 5.02
CA THR A 93 -14.16 -7.88 5.08
C THR A 93 -13.03 -8.88 4.86
N GLN A 94 -12.82 -9.77 5.82
CA GLN A 94 -11.82 -10.82 5.77
C GLN A 94 -12.45 -12.20 6.00
N LEU A 95 -11.89 -13.20 5.32
CA LEU A 95 -12.22 -14.61 5.53
C LEU A 95 -11.11 -15.26 6.36
N VAL A 96 -11.45 -15.80 7.52
CA VAL A 96 -10.51 -16.42 8.45
C VAL A 96 -10.85 -17.91 8.61
N PRO A 97 -9.87 -18.83 8.54
CA PRO A 97 -10.12 -20.25 8.81
C PRO A 97 -10.52 -20.47 10.28
N LEU A 98 -11.47 -21.36 10.52
CA LEU A 98 -11.84 -21.79 11.87
C LEU A 98 -11.04 -23.06 12.22
N HIS A 99 -10.40 -23.06 13.38
CA HIS A 99 -9.65 -24.19 13.90
C HIS A 99 -10.37 -24.78 15.11
N SER A 100 -10.32 -26.10 15.28
CA SER A 100 -10.69 -26.77 16.52
C SER A 100 -9.45 -27.37 17.16
N ARG A 101 -9.35 -27.30 18.48
CA ARG A 101 -8.34 -28.02 19.26
C ARG A 101 -8.98 -28.70 20.45
N LYS A 102 -8.40 -29.83 20.85
CA LYS A 102 -8.74 -30.49 22.10
C LYS A 102 -7.63 -30.21 23.11
N LEU A 103 -7.93 -29.42 24.13
CA LEU A 103 -7.00 -29.14 25.22
C LEU A 103 -6.85 -30.38 26.10
N THR A 104 -5.63 -30.64 26.54
CA THR A 104 -5.31 -31.77 27.41
C THR A 104 -6.10 -31.66 28.73
N GLY A 105 -7.05 -32.57 28.95
CA GLY A 105 -7.94 -32.56 30.13
C GLY A 105 -9.33 -31.95 29.92
N SER A 106 -9.63 -31.35 28.76
CA SER A 106 -11.00 -30.94 28.40
C SER A 106 -11.73 -32.04 27.63
N LEU A 107 -13.01 -32.25 27.97
CA LEU A 107 -13.90 -33.17 27.25
C LEU A 107 -14.44 -32.56 25.95
N THR A 108 -14.45 -31.24 25.84
CA THR A 108 -15.02 -30.49 24.72
C THR A 108 -13.94 -29.90 23.81
N ASP A 109 -14.23 -29.87 22.51
CA ASP A 109 -13.38 -29.20 21.52
C ASP A 109 -13.54 -27.69 21.62
N GLU A 110 -12.43 -26.97 21.73
CA GLU A 110 -12.40 -25.51 21.73
C GLU A 110 -12.21 -25.02 20.29
N PHE A 111 -13.19 -24.29 19.78
CA PHE A 111 -13.11 -23.62 18.48
C PHE A 111 -12.45 -22.25 18.64
N TYR A 112 -11.49 -21.96 17.78
CA TYR A 112 -10.80 -20.68 17.77
C TYR A 112 -10.44 -20.23 16.35
N PHE A 113 -10.23 -18.94 16.19
CA PHE A 113 -9.61 -18.37 15.00
C PHE A 113 -8.60 -17.30 15.40
N ASP A 114 -7.58 -17.11 14.57
CA ASP A 114 -6.57 -16.08 14.77
C ASP A 114 -6.85 -14.94 13.78
N LEU A 115 -7.29 -13.79 14.31
CA LEU A 115 -7.52 -12.57 13.53
C LEU A 115 -6.39 -11.59 13.84
N HIS A 116 -5.60 -11.26 12.82
CA HIS A 116 -4.41 -10.42 12.95
C HIS A 116 -3.42 -10.86 14.05
N LYS A 117 -3.31 -12.18 14.31
CA LYS A 117 -2.49 -12.78 15.40
C LYS A 117 -3.06 -12.63 16.81
N LEU A 118 -4.27 -12.08 16.97
CA LEU A 118 -5.04 -12.21 18.19
C LEU A 118 -5.95 -13.43 18.10
N ARG A 119 -5.87 -14.30 19.11
CA ARG A 119 -6.68 -15.50 19.19
C ARG A 119 -8.05 -15.19 19.80
N PHE A 120 -9.09 -15.59 19.09
CA PHE A 120 -10.47 -15.54 19.57
C PHE A 120 -10.97 -16.96 19.79
N ILE A 121 -11.49 -17.23 20.98
CA ILE A 121 -12.07 -18.51 21.37
C ILE A 121 -13.60 -18.39 21.39
N TYR A 122 -14.28 -19.49 21.08
CA TYR A 122 -15.73 -19.56 21.14
C TYR A 122 -16.20 -19.93 22.56
N SER A 123 -17.00 -19.07 23.18
CA SER A 123 -17.64 -19.32 24.48
C SER A 123 -19.08 -18.85 24.43
N ASP A 124 -20.02 -19.72 24.78
CA ASP A 124 -21.45 -19.40 24.98
C ASP A 124 -22.09 -18.55 23.85
N GLY A 125 -21.82 -18.90 22.58
CA GLY A 125 -22.40 -18.18 21.44
C GLY A 125 -21.68 -16.90 21.02
N ILE A 126 -20.55 -16.56 21.66
CA ILE A 126 -19.80 -15.34 21.39
C ILE A 126 -18.32 -15.69 21.20
N PHE A 127 -17.66 -15.03 20.25
CA PHE A 127 -16.21 -15.08 20.16
C PHE A 127 -15.61 -14.02 21.07
N VAL A 128 -14.92 -14.50 22.10
CA VAL A 128 -14.17 -13.69 23.06
C VAL A 128 -12.68 -13.82 22.78
N MET A 129 -11.94 -12.76 23.06
CA MET A 129 -10.49 -12.83 22.98
C MET A 129 -9.96 -13.81 24.03
N LEU A 130 -8.87 -14.53 23.73
CA LEU A 130 -8.27 -15.48 24.66
C LEU A 130 -8.08 -14.84 26.05
N PRO A 131 -8.69 -15.38 27.12
CA PRO A 131 -8.59 -14.77 28.44
C PRO A 131 -7.22 -15.00 29.05
N TYR A 132 -6.70 -13.94 29.66
CA TYR A 132 -5.49 -13.94 30.48
C TYR A 132 -5.86 -13.71 31.94
N PRO A 133 -5.10 -14.24 32.91
CA PRO A 133 -5.35 -14.05 34.33
C PRO A 133 -4.95 -12.62 34.75
N SER A 134 -5.62 -11.59 34.23
CA SER A 134 -5.31 -10.18 34.48
C SER A 134 -6.31 -9.46 35.38
N ASP A 135 -7.44 -10.09 35.68
CA ASP A 135 -8.58 -9.45 36.35
C ASP A 135 -8.99 -10.25 37.62
N GLU A 136 -8.10 -11.13 38.09
CA GLU A 136 -8.33 -11.95 39.28
C GLU A 136 -8.15 -11.13 40.58
N THR A 137 -8.50 -11.71 41.71
CA THR A 137 -8.35 -11.09 43.04
C THR A 137 -6.89 -11.08 43.49
N PHE A 138 -6.48 -10.09 44.30
CA PHE A 138 -5.13 -10.07 44.88
C PHE A 138 -4.84 -11.33 45.72
N GLY A 139 -5.85 -11.85 46.42
CA GLY A 139 -5.75 -13.11 47.16
C GLY A 139 -5.45 -14.33 46.27
N TYR A 140 -5.92 -14.35 45.02
CA TYR A 140 -5.56 -15.38 44.05
C TYR A 140 -4.07 -15.31 43.68
N TYR A 141 -3.57 -14.10 43.38
CA TYR A 141 -2.16 -13.91 43.00
C TYR A 141 -1.19 -14.20 44.15
N LEU A 142 -1.51 -13.75 45.37
CA LEU A 142 -0.68 -13.97 46.56
C LEU A 142 -0.58 -15.46 46.95
N LYS A 143 -1.61 -16.27 46.65
CA LYS A 143 -1.61 -17.72 46.90
C LYS A 143 -1.02 -18.53 45.75
N SER A 144 -0.69 -17.91 44.63
CA SER A 144 -0.19 -18.61 43.45
C SER A 144 1.26 -19.06 43.65
N ASN A 145 1.50 -20.37 43.47
CA ASN A 145 2.83 -20.99 43.55
C ASN A 145 3.35 -21.41 42.16
N GLY A 146 2.95 -20.69 41.11
CA GLY A 146 3.32 -21.01 39.73
C GLY A 146 2.67 -22.29 39.21
N HIS A 147 3.25 -22.87 38.16
CA HIS A 147 2.79 -24.14 37.60
C HIS A 147 3.34 -25.32 38.41
N GLU A 148 2.51 -25.88 39.30
CA GLU A 148 2.89 -26.95 40.24
C GLU A 148 3.18 -28.30 39.58
N THR A 149 2.61 -28.57 38.40
CA THR A 149 2.76 -29.85 37.70
C THR A 149 3.14 -29.64 36.24
N GLU A 150 3.90 -30.58 35.68
CA GLU A 150 4.30 -30.55 34.27
C GLU A 150 3.09 -30.58 33.34
N ALA A 151 2.01 -31.27 33.72
CA ALA A 151 0.75 -31.28 32.97
C ALA A 151 0.09 -29.88 32.92
N LYS A 152 0.11 -29.11 34.03
CA LYS A 152 -0.39 -27.73 34.04
C LYS A 152 0.49 -26.81 33.18
N LEU A 153 1.81 -27.04 33.17
CA LEU A 153 2.76 -26.29 32.35
C LEU A 153 2.54 -26.56 30.85
N GLN A 154 2.36 -27.81 30.45
CA GLN A 154 2.04 -28.19 29.07
C GLN A 154 0.69 -27.62 28.63
N LEU A 155 -0.33 -27.68 29.50
CA LEU A 155 -1.62 -27.05 29.24
C LEU A 155 -1.50 -25.54 29.05
N ALA A 156 -0.66 -24.87 29.86
CA ALA A 156 -0.38 -23.44 29.71
C ALA A 156 0.31 -23.13 28.36
N ALA A 157 1.32 -23.93 28.00
CA ALA A 157 2.03 -23.81 26.73
C ALA A 157 1.10 -24.00 25.53
N GLU A 158 0.20 -24.99 25.57
CA GLU A 158 -0.82 -25.22 24.53
C GLU A 158 -1.84 -24.08 24.46
N LYS A 159 -2.25 -23.55 25.63
CA LYS A 159 -3.29 -22.53 25.72
C LYS A 159 -2.83 -21.18 25.17
N TRP A 160 -1.72 -20.64 25.70
CA TRP A 160 -1.24 -19.29 25.42
C TRP A 160 -0.11 -19.22 24.37
N GLY A 161 0.64 -20.29 24.17
CA GLY A 161 1.81 -20.30 23.28
C GLY A 161 3.01 -19.55 23.86
N HIS A 162 4.14 -19.59 23.15
CA HIS A 162 5.39 -18.96 23.56
C HIS A 162 5.32 -17.42 23.57
N ASN A 163 6.10 -16.79 24.44
CA ASN A 163 6.24 -15.35 24.57
C ASN A 163 7.14 -14.76 23.48
N VAL A 164 6.65 -14.73 22.24
CA VAL A 164 7.39 -14.21 21.08
C VAL A 164 6.50 -13.29 20.25
N PHE A 165 7.07 -12.16 19.80
CA PHE A 165 6.46 -11.33 18.76
C PHE A 165 6.67 -11.96 17.38
N ASP A 166 6.02 -13.09 17.11
CA ASP A 166 6.16 -13.77 15.82
C ASP A 166 5.24 -13.14 14.76
N HIS A 167 5.73 -12.05 14.15
CA HIS A 167 5.16 -11.55 12.91
C HIS A 167 5.77 -12.34 11.74
N PRO A 168 4.94 -13.04 10.93
CA PRO A 168 5.45 -13.82 9.82
C PRO A 168 6.22 -12.90 8.89
N ARG A 169 7.51 -13.19 8.70
CA ARG A 169 8.33 -12.44 7.74
C ARG A 169 7.68 -12.61 6.38
N GLN A 170 7.37 -11.50 5.73
CA GLN A 170 6.84 -11.52 4.38
C GLN A 170 7.92 -12.11 3.46
N THR A 171 7.70 -13.34 2.99
CA THR A 171 8.59 -13.96 2.00
C THR A 171 8.41 -13.25 0.67
N PHE A 172 9.50 -13.12 -0.09
CA PHE A 172 9.47 -12.55 -1.44
C PHE A 172 8.34 -13.11 -2.30
N GLN A 173 8.14 -14.44 -2.29
CA GLN A 173 7.10 -15.10 -3.07
C GLN A 173 5.67 -14.70 -2.67
N MET A 174 5.40 -14.54 -1.37
CA MET A 174 4.07 -14.15 -0.90
C MET A 174 3.74 -12.73 -1.35
N LEU A 175 4.70 -11.82 -1.21
CA LEU A 175 4.51 -10.41 -1.57
C LEU A 175 4.50 -10.20 -3.09
N MET A 176 5.33 -10.95 -3.84
CA MET A 176 5.30 -10.96 -5.29
C MET A 176 3.96 -11.49 -5.82
N LYS A 177 3.43 -12.56 -5.21
CA LYS A 177 2.10 -13.08 -5.57
C LYS A 177 1.01 -12.04 -5.31
N GLU A 178 1.08 -11.32 -4.19
CA GLU A 178 0.12 -10.25 -3.87
C GLU A 178 0.13 -9.16 -4.95
N HIS A 179 1.30 -8.64 -5.33
CA HIS A 179 1.41 -7.60 -6.36
C HIS A 179 1.04 -8.10 -7.76
N CYS A 180 1.47 -9.31 -8.14
CA CYS A 180 1.11 -9.90 -9.44
C CYS A 180 -0.39 -10.16 -9.57
N MET A 181 -1.11 -10.32 -8.46
CA MET A 181 -2.55 -10.51 -8.45
C MET A 181 -3.32 -9.20 -8.43
N GLU A 182 -2.66 -8.04 -8.42
CA GLU A 182 -3.36 -6.76 -8.52
C GLU A 182 -4.03 -6.63 -9.90
N PRO A 183 -5.29 -6.12 -9.97
CA PRO A 183 -6.01 -5.97 -11.23
C PRO A 183 -5.23 -5.22 -12.31
N TYR A 184 -4.46 -4.23 -11.87
CA TYR A 184 -3.62 -3.41 -12.73
C TYR A 184 -2.50 -4.22 -13.40
N PHE A 185 -1.73 -4.98 -12.63
CA PHE A 185 -0.63 -5.79 -13.15
C PHE A 185 -1.15 -6.83 -14.16
N LEU A 186 -2.25 -7.51 -13.84
CA LEU A 186 -2.83 -8.51 -14.74
C LEU A 186 -3.34 -7.91 -16.04
N PHE A 187 -3.93 -6.71 -16.00
CA PHE A 187 -4.34 -5.99 -17.19
C PHE A 187 -3.14 -5.67 -18.10
N GLN A 188 -2.01 -5.26 -17.52
CA GLN A 188 -0.79 -4.98 -18.28
C GLN A 188 -0.16 -6.22 -18.89
N VAL A 189 -0.16 -7.34 -18.16
CA VAL A 189 0.30 -8.64 -18.71
C VAL A 189 -0.60 -9.07 -19.87
N LEU A 190 -1.93 -8.98 -19.72
CA LEU A 190 -2.87 -9.31 -20.79
C LEU A 190 -2.63 -8.45 -22.04
N CYS A 191 -2.48 -7.15 -21.85
CA CYS A 191 -2.14 -6.20 -22.92
C CYS A 191 -0.83 -6.57 -23.61
N GLY A 192 0.22 -6.87 -22.84
CA GLY A 192 1.51 -7.32 -23.37
C GLY A 192 1.38 -8.61 -24.19
N LEU A 193 0.61 -9.59 -23.69
CA LEU A 193 0.37 -10.86 -24.40
C LEU A 193 -0.43 -10.66 -25.70
N LEU A 194 -1.44 -9.79 -25.71
CA LEU A 194 -2.19 -9.45 -26.93
C LEU A 194 -1.31 -8.80 -28.00
N CYS A 195 -0.27 -8.07 -27.59
CA CYS A 195 0.72 -7.46 -28.49
C CYS A 195 1.76 -8.46 -29.05
N LEU A 196 1.73 -9.74 -28.67
CA LEU A 196 2.61 -10.77 -29.27
C LEU A 196 2.31 -10.96 -30.76
N ASP A 197 1.05 -10.77 -31.16
CA ASP A 197 0.64 -10.87 -32.55
C ASP A 197 1.03 -9.59 -33.32
N GLY A 198 2.25 -9.61 -33.87
CA GLY A 198 2.83 -8.53 -34.68
C GLY A 198 4.11 -7.91 -34.11
N TYR A 199 4.33 -7.95 -32.79
CA TYR A 199 5.47 -7.29 -32.13
C TYR A 199 6.14 -8.16 -31.04
N VAL A 200 6.55 -9.39 -31.42
CA VAL A 200 7.09 -10.40 -30.48
C VAL A 200 8.22 -9.88 -29.59
N TYR A 201 9.27 -9.27 -30.16
CA TYR A 201 10.42 -8.80 -29.38
C TYR A 201 10.06 -7.67 -28.39
N LEU A 202 9.21 -6.73 -28.83
CA LEU A 202 8.77 -5.61 -28.00
C LEU A 202 7.88 -6.10 -26.84
N SER A 203 6.94 -6.99 -27.14
CA SER A 203 6.06 -7.61 -26.15
C SER A 203 6.84 -8.39 -25.10
N LEU A 204 7.79 -9.24 -25.51
CA LEU A 204 8.65 -9.99 -24.60
C LEU A 204 9.50 -9.07 -23.71
N PHE A 205 10.04 -7.98 -24.27
CA PHE A 205 10.79 -6.99 -23.50
C PHE A 205 9.90 -6.26 -22.48
N ILE A 206 8.69 -5.84 -22.86
CA ILE A 206 7.74 -5.17 -21.97
C ILE A 206 7.35 -6.10 -20.82
N LEU A 207 7.03 -7.37 -21.11
CA LEU A 207 6.71 -8.38 -20.10
C LEU A 207 7.88 -8.60 -19.14
N PHE A 208 9.11 -8.75 -19.66
CA PHE A 208 10.31 -8.86 -18.82
C PHE A 208 10.50 -7.64 -17.92
N ALA A 209 10.44 -6.44 -18.48
CA ALA A 209 10.61 -5.19 -17.73
C ALA A 209 9.57 -5.06 -16.63
N LEU A 210 8.31 -5.39 -16.92
CA LEU A 210 7.20 -5.36 -15.97
C LEU A 210 7.44 -6.26 -14.75
N PHE A 211 7.87 -7.52 -14.95
CA PHE A 211 8.25 -8.42 -13.86
C PHE A 211 9.51 -7.97 -13.12
N ALA A 212 10.51 -7.47 -13.82
CA ALA A 212 11.75 -6.97 -13.22
C ALA A 212 11.48 -5.79 -12.28
N PHE A 213 10.63 -4.83 -12.70
CA PHE A 213 10.24 -3.69 -11.88
C PHE A 213 9.46 -4.13 -10.62
N GLU A 214 8.52 -5.08 -10.73
CA GLU A 214 7.83 -5.61 -9.53
C GLU A 214 8.78 -6.30 -8.57
N SER A 215 9.73 -7.07 -9.09
CA SER A 215 10.74 -7.75 -8.28
C SER A 215 11.61 -6.74 -7.51
N MET A 216 12.11 -5.70 -8.18
CA MET A 216 12.87 -4.62 -7.54
C MET A 216 12.08 -3.89 -6.46
N PHE A 217 10.78 -3.65 -6.72
CA PHE A 217 9.86 -3.04 -5.76
C PHE A 217 9.69 -3.93 -4.52
N VAL A 218 9.35 -5.21 -4.71
CA VAL A 218 9.15 -6.19 -3.63
C VAL A 218 10.43 -6.32 -2.80
N HIS A 219 11.59 -6.40 -3.44
CA HIS A 219 12.88 -6.46 -2.76
C HIS A 219 13.14 -5.23 -1.89
N THR A 220 12.92 -4.04 -2.43
CA THR A 220 13.08 -2.76 -1.70
C THR A 220 12.11 -2.68 -0.52
N ARG A 221 10.86 -3.12 -0.71
CA ARG A 221 9.84 -3.19 0.34
C ARG A 221 10.25 -4.14 1.45
N ILE A 222 10.67 -5.37 1.12
CA ILE A 222 11.08 -6.37 2.13
C ILE A 222 12.28 -5.87 2.93
N LYS A 223 13.30 -5.31 2.27
CA LYS A 223 14.48 -4.75 2.96
C LYS A 223 14.08 -3.64 3.95
N THR A 224 13.14 -2.79 3.54
CA THR A 224 12.61 -1.73 4.40
C THR A 224 11.88 -2.29 5.63
N LEU A 225 11.17 -3.43 5.48
CA LEU A 225 10.42 -4.07 6.56
C LEU A 225 11.24 -4.96 7.48
N SER A 226 12.26 -5.65 6.95
CA SER A 226 13.17 -6.47 7.76
C SER A 226 13.96 -5.63 8.76
N ASP A 227 14.13 -4.34 8.49
CA ASP A 227 14.77 -3.42 9.41
C ASP A 227 13.86 -3.02 10.58
N LEU A 228 12.53 -3.03 10.40
CA LEU A 228 11.53 -2.66 11.42
C LEU A 228 11.17 -3.82 12.35
N SER A 229 11.32 -5.07 11.90
CA SER A 229 11.08 -6.28 12.71
C SER A 229 12.22 -6.63 13.68
N ARG A 230 13.13 -5.67 13.96
CA ARG A 230 14.23 -5.85 14.93
C ARG A 230 13.81 -5.70 16.39
N ILE A 231 12.59 -5.23 16.67
CA ILE A 231 12.06 -5.19 18.04
C ILE A 231 11.71 -6.63 18.43
N ARG A 232 12.49 -7.21 19.34
CA ARG A 232 12.28 -8.57 19.86
C ARG A 232 12.02 -8.50 21.36
N VAL A 233 11.35 -9.53 21.87
CA VAL A 233 11.35 -9.82 23.30
C VAL A 233 12.78 -10.19 23.67
N ASP A 234 13.28 -9.61 24.75
CA ASP A 234 14.58 -9.98 25.30
C ASP A 234 14.58 -11.44 25.74
N SER A 235 15.47 -12.24 25.15
CA SER A 235 15.59 -13.68 25.42
C SER A 235 16.49 -13.97 26.63
N HIS A 236 16.62 -13.03 27.55
CA HIS A 236 17.41 -13.21 28.76
C HIS A 236 16.84 -14.35 29.61
N MET A 237 17.73 -15.06 30.31
CA MET A 237 17.36 -16.15 31.20
C MET A 237 16.93 -15.59 32.56
N LEU A 238 15.80 -16.06 33.08
CA LEU A 238 15.27 -15.64 34.38
C LEU A 238 14.94 -16.88 35.22
N MET A 239 14.93 -16.72 36.54
CA MET A 239 14.55 -17.80 37.45
C MET A 239 13.02 -17.86 37.56
N ALA A 240 12.44 -19.02 37.21
CA ALA A 240 11.01 -19.29 37.31
C ALA A 240 10.75 -20.44 38.29
N PHE A 241 9.70 -20.33 39.10
CA PHE A 241 9.29 -21.38 40.04
C PHE A 241 8.28 -22.31 39.36
N ARG A 242 8.71 -23.52 39.02
CA ARG A 242 7.94 -24.55 38.29
C ARG A 242 8.10 -25.90 38.97
N CYS A 243 7.02 -26.69 39.04
CA CYS A 243 7.04 -28.04 39.60
C CYS A 243 7.66 -28.10 41.02
N GLY A 244 7.45 -27.05 41.83
CA GLY A 244 7.99 -26.91 43.18
C GLY A 244 9.49 -26.61 43.27
N LYS A 245 10.16 -26.26 42.15
CA LYS A 245 11.60 -25.96 42.10
C LYS A 245 11.88 -24.70 41.28
N TRP A 246 12.93 -23.98 41.66
CA TRP A 246 13.46 -22.87 40.86
C TRP A 246 14.24 -23.40 39.67
N THR A 247 13.86 -22.99 38.46
CA THR A 247 14.51 -23.37 37.20
C THR A 247 14.83 -22.13 36.36
N SER A 248 15.95 -22.15 35.63
CA SER A 248 16.31 -21.05 34.74
C SER A 248 15.61 -21.23 33.40
N VAL A 249 14.83 -20.24 32.98
CA VAL A 249 13.97 -20.28 31.80
C VAL A 249 14.21 -19.03 30.95
N SER A 250 14.17 -19.17 29.63
CA SER A 250 14.24 -18.03 28.70
C SER A 250 13.00 -17.16 28.81
N GLY A 251 13.13 -15.84 28.64
CA GLY A 251 11.99 -14.91 28.53
C GLY A 251 10.97 -15.30 27.44
N THR A 252 11.38 -16.06 26.43
CA THR A 252 10.50 -16.59 25.37
C THR A 252 9.59 -17.73 25.81
N ASP A 253 9.97 -18.46 26.86
CA ASP A 253 9.26 -19.64 27.35
C ASP A 253 8.48 -19.35 28.64
N LEU A 254 8.17 -18.08 28.89
CA LEU A 254 7.29 -17.65 29.98
C LEU A 254 5.83 -17.81 29.59
N PHE A 255 5.02 -18.31 30.52
CA PHE A 255 3.58 -18.45 30.37
C PHE A 255 2.83 -17.67 31.47
N PRO A 256 1.60 -17.20 31.21
CA PRO A 256 0.78 -16.56 32.24
C PRO A 256 0.57 -17.46 33.45
N GLY A 257 0.82 -16.92 34.64
CA GLY A 257 0.77 -17.65 35.92
C GLY A 257 2.13 -18.16 36.40
N ASP A 258 3.19 -18.13 35.58
CA ASP A 258 4.55 -18.39 36.07
C ASP A 258 4.95 -17.37 37.14
N VAL A 259 5.54 -17.85 38.24
CA VAL A 259 6.14 -16.99 39.24
C VAL A 259 7.63 -16.91 38.97
N VAL A 260 8.15 -15.69 38.85
CA VAL A 260 9.52 -15.41 38.41
C VAL A 260 10.24 -14.50 39.40
N SER A 261 11.55 -14.65 39.46
CA SER A 261 12.44 -13.70 40.13
C SER A 261 12.96 -12.69 39.12
N VAL A 262 12.71 -11.42 39.39
CA VAL A 262 13.07 -10.30 38.52
C VAL A 262 14.24 -9.56 39.14
N ARG A 263 15.40 -9.60 38.46
CA ARG A 263 16.61 -8.86 38.83
C ARG A 263 17.25 -8.22 37.60
N PRO A 264 17.94 -7.09 37.76
CA PRO A 264 18.80 -6.55 36.71
C PRO A 264 20.04 -7.44 36.55
N ASP A 265 20.29 -7.93 35.33
CA ASP A 265 21.43 -8.77 34.97
C ASP A 265 22.31 -8.07 33.90
N GLY A 266 22.79 -6.87 34.23
CA GLY A 266 23.58 -6.00 33.34
C GLY A 266 22.84 -4.74 32.86
N GLU A 267 23.54 -3.88 32.08
CA GLU A 267 23.06 -2.53 31.68
C GLU A 267 21.86 -2.54 30.69
N GLU A 268 21.54 -3.68 30.07
CA GLU A 268 20.48 -3.79 29.05
C GLU A 268 19.40 -4.83 29.37
N THR A 269 19.09 -5.09 30.64
CA THR A 269 17.99 -6.00 30.99
C THR A 269 16.63 -5.32 30.92
N SER A 270 15.80 -5.73 29.94
CA SER A 270 14.38 -5.37 29.91
C SER A 270 13.48 -6.48 30.41
N VAL A 271 12.29 -6.09 30.91
CA VAL A 271 11.28 -7.02 31.39
C VAL A 271 10.66 -7.76 30.19
N PRO A 272 10.65 -9.11 30.15
CA PRO A 272 10.23 -9.88 28.98
C PRO A 272 8.70 -10.01 28.82
N ALA A 273 7.91 -9.74 29.84
CA ALA A 273 6.45 -9.91 29.86
C ALA A 273 5.78 -8.87 30.79
N ASP A 274 4.46 -8.74 30.75
CA ASP A 274 3.77 -7.92 31.74
C ASP A 274 3.60 -8.75 33.04
N MET A 275 4.13 -8.25 34.16
CA MET A 275 4.22 -8.98 35.42
C MET A 275 3.69 -8.17 36.60
N LEU A 276 3.06 -8.84 37.56
CA LEU A 276 2.59 -8.23 38.81
C LEU A 276 3.58 -8.53 39.93
N ILE A 277 4.01 -7.50 40.68
CA ILE A 277 4.93 -7.69 41.80
C ILE A 277 4.19 -8.28 43.00
N LEU A 278 4.60 -9.47 43.42
CA LEU A 278 4.09 -10.15 44.61
C LEU A 278 4.83 -9.71 45.87
N ALA A 279 6.17 -9.63 45.81
CA ALA A 279 7.02 -9.25 46.94
C ALA A 279 8.24 -8.46 46.47
N GLY A 280 8.63 -7.44 47.24
CA GLY A 280 9.71 -6.52 46.91
C GLY A 280 9.24 -5.26 46.19
N SER A 281 10.20 -4.48 45.72
CA SER A 281 9.95 -3.27 44.93
C SER A 281 11.02 -3.11 43.84
N ALA A 282 10.67 -2.42 42.76
CA ALA A 282 11.56 -2.20 41.63
C ALA A 282 11.43 -0.78 41.11
N ILE A 283 12.55 -0.15 40.74
CA ILE A 283 12.58 1.15 40.06
C ILE A 283 12.81 0.87 38.58
N VAL A 284 11.87 1.27 37.74
CA VAL A 284 11.87 0.99 36.31
C VAL A 284 11.87 2.25 35.47
N SER A 285 12.52 2.18 34.31
CA SER A 285 12.41 3.17 33.24
C SER A 285 11.37 2.71 32.23
N GLU A 286 10.27 3.46 32.12
CA GLU A 286 9.19 3.22 31.15
C GLU A 286 9.36 4.03 29.85
N THR A 287 10.53 4.63 29.64
CA THR A 287 10.83 5.55 28.52
C THR A 287 10.40 5.00 27.16
N ILE A 288 10.55 3.69 26.90
CA ILE A 288 10.20 3.05 25.62
C ILE A 288 8.67 3.01 25.38
N LEU A 289 7.87 2.95 26.45
CA LEU A 289 6.41 2.81 26.39
C LEU A 289 5.69 4.15 26.55
N THR A 290 6.11 4.96 27.51
CA THR A 290 5.45 6.23 27.86
C THR A 290 6.10 7.45 27.20
N GLY A 291 7.37 7.34 26.80
CA GLY A 291 8.18 8.47 26.33
C GLY A 291 8.65 9.42 27.44
N GLU A 292 8.35 9.10 28.71
CA GLU A 292 8.78 9.88 29.87
C GLU A 292 10.08 9.31 30.45
N PHE A 293 11.08 10.17 30.66
CA PHE A 293 12.40 9.76 31.17
C PHE A 293 12.47 9.63 32.70
N THR A 294 11.41 9.99 33.42
CA THR A 294 11.38 9.90 34.88
C THR A 294 11.24 8.44 35.31
N PRO A 295 12.14 7.91 36.14
CA PRO A 295 12.02 6.56 36.66
C PRO A 295 10.79 6.44 37.56
N GLN A 296 10.09 5.32 37.44
CA GLN A 296 8.88 5.04 38.21
C GLN A 296 9.17 3.93 39.21
N GLN A 297 8.75 4.12 40.46
CA GLN A 297 8.84 3.09 41.48
C GLN A 297 7.62 2.17 41.39
N LYS A 298 7.87 0.87 41.41
CA LYS A 298 6.87 -0.20 41.42
C LYS A 298 6.94 -0.96 42.73
N VAL A 299 5.79 -1.23 43.33
CA VAL A 299 5.68 -1.79 44.68
C VAL A 299 4.81 -3.05 44.70
N SER A 300 5.04 -3.93 45.67
CA SER A 300 4.28 -5.17 45.84
C SER A 300 2.80 -4.93 46.14
N ILE A 301 2.00 -5.97 45.94
CA ILE A 301 0.57 -5.99 46.27
C ILE A 301 0.28 -6.48 47.70
N MET A 302 1.30 -6.74 48.54
CA MET A 302 1.11 -7.38 49.85
C MET A 302 0.21 -6.58 50.81
N ASP A 303 0.24 -5.25 50.71
CA ASP A 303 -0.57 -4.37 51.56
C ASP A 303 -2.02 -4.17 51.05
N ARG A 304 -2.41 -4.85 49.96
CA ARG A 304 -3.75 -4.74 49.37
C ARG A 304 -4.73 -5.75 49.95
N GLU A 305 -6.02 -5.40 49.95
CA GLU A 305 -7.07 -6.29 50.43
C GLU A 305 -7.21 -7.52 49.50
N PRO A 306 -7.27 -8.76 50.04
CA PRO A 306 -7.28 -9.98 49.24
C PRO A 306 -8.50 -10.11 48.30
N GLU A 307 -9.63 -9.52 48.66
CA GLU A 307 -10.88 -9.57 47.90
C GLU A 307 -10.93 -8.54 46.75
N GLU A 308 -10.01 -7.58 46.72
CA GLU A 308 -9.96 -6.57 45.67
C GLU A 308 -9.45 -7.18 44.34
N HIS A 309 -10.13 -6.85 43.25
CA HIS A 309 -9.73 -7.27 41.90
C HIS A 309 -8.65 -6.36 41.32
N LEU A 310 -7.70 -6.95 40.61
CA LEU A 310 -6.68 -6.22 39.88
C LEU A 310 -7.33 -5.38 38.76
N SER A 311 -7.07 -4.07 38.76
CA SER A 311 -7.54 -3.16 37.72
C SER A 311 -6.38 -2.50 36.99
N TRP A 312 -6.30 -2.69 35.67
CA TRP A 312 -5.21 -2.18 34.85
C TRP A 312 -5.06 -0.65 34.82
N MET A 313 -6.15 0.10 35.08
CA MET A 313 -6.10 1.55 35.11
C MET A 313 -5.59 2.09 36.43
N ARG A 314 -5.98 1.47 37.55
CA ARG A 314 -5.68 1.93 38.91
C ARG A 314 -4.35 1.38 39.42
N ASP A 315 -4.06 0.11 39.16
CA ASP A 315 -3.01 -0.65 39.84
C ASP A 315 -1.70 -0.70 39.04
N LYS A 316 -1.46 0.28 38.16
CA LYS A 316 -0.25 0.36 37.31
C LYS A 316 1.05 0.41 38.11
N GLN A 317 1.02 0.93 39.33
CA GLN A 317 2.18 0.98 40.23
C GLN A 317 2.64 -0.40 40.71
N HIS A 318 1.82 -1.44 40.57
CA HIS A 318 2.16 -2.80 40.97
C HIS A 318 2.61 -3.68 39.79
N VAL A 319 2.52 -3.16 38.57
CA VAL A 319 2.75 -3.90 37.32
C VAL A 319 4.05 -3.43 36.66
N LEU A 320 4.91 -4.39 36.34
CA LEU A 320 6.06 -4.26 35.46
C LEU A 320 5.62 -4.53 34.02
N PHE A 321 5.86 -3.58 33.10
CA PHE A 321 5.47 -3.74 31.71
C PHE A 321 6.60 -4.31 30.85
N CYS A 322 6.25 -5.12 29.86
CA CYS A 322 7.17 -5.67 28.88
C CYS A 322 7.95 -4.56 28.16
N GLY A 323 9.28 -4.71 28.06
CA GLY A 323 10.19 -3.75 27.43
C GLY A 323 10.65 -2.59 28.33
N THR A 324 10.18 -2.52 29.57
CA THR A 324 10.72 -1.57 30.57
C THR A 324 12.09 -2.02 31.05
N LYS A 325 12.98 -1.08 31.37
CA LYS A 325 14.31 -1.39 31.92
C LYS A 325 14.27 -1.31 33.44
N ILE A 326 14.80 -2.32 34.13
CA ILE A 326 14.90 -2.32 35.59
C ILE A 326 16.21 -1.62 35.97
N LEU A 327 16.11 -0.52 36.69
CA LEU A 327 17.27 0.26 37.15
C LEU A 327 17.76 -0.24 38.52
N GLN A 328 16.80 -0.55 39.40
CA GLN A 328 17.09 -0.98 40.76
C GLN A 328 15.98 -1.93 41.25
N HIS A 329 16.33 -2.85 42.14
CA HIS A 329 15.38 -3.71 42.84
C HIS A 329 15.68 -3.72 44.33
N THR A 330 14.66 -3.98 45.14
CA THR A 330 14.78 -4.24 46.57
C THR A 330 14.01 -5.53 46.90
N PRO A 331 14.70 -6.59 47.37
CA PRO A 331 14.02 -7.82 47.76
C PRO A 331 13.18 -7.63 49.01
N ASP A 332 12.15 -8.46 49.14
CA ASP A 332 11.39 -8.60 50.37
C ASP A 332 11.40 -10.06 50.81
N MET A 333 11.95 -10.30 52.00
CA MET A 333 12.17 -11.63 52.58
C MET A 333 10.98 -12.11 53.43
N THR A 334 9.95 -11.29 53.61
CA THR A 334 8.80 -11.59 54.48
C THR A 334 7.78 -12.51 53.84
N PHE A 335 7.82 -12.66 52.51
CA PHE A 335 6.91 -13.53 51.77
C PHE A 335 7.24 -15.02 51.96
N HIS A 336 6.24 -15.91 51.80
CA HIS A 336 6.41 -17.35 52.04
C HIS A 336 7.38 -18.02 51.07
N MET A 337 7.59 -17.44 49.89
CA MET A 337 8.47 -17.96 48.86
C MET A 337 9.70 -17.08 48.68
N LYS A 338 10.89 -17.64 48.95
CA LYS A 338 12.17 -16.95 48.78
C LYS A 338 12.75 -17.21 47.41
N THR A 339 13.21 -16.14 46.76
CA THR A 339 13.95 -16.18 45.51
C THR A 339 15.40 -16.62 45.75
N PRO A 340 16.00 -17.42 44.86
CA PRO A 340 17.37 -17.93 45.03
C PRO A 340 18.46 -16.85 44.83
N ASP A 341 18.09 -15.73 44.22
CA ASP A 341 18.97 -14.67 43.72
C ASP A 341 18.64 -13.29 44.33
N ASP A 342 17.85 -13.26 45.41
CA ASP A 342 17.39 -12.03 46.07
C ASP A 342 16.72 -11.02 45.11
N GLY A 343 16.07 -11.52 44.06
CA GLY A 343 15.31 -10.71 43.12
C GLY A 343 13.92 -10.33 43.65
N CYS A 344 13.23 -9.47 42.89
CA CYS A 344 11.85 -9.11 43.15
C CYS A 344 10.91 -10.22 42.65
N LEU A 345 10.03 -10.73 43.52
CA LEU A 345 9.13 -11.81 43.16
C LEU A 345 7.93 -11.25 42.38
N ALA A 346 7.69 -11.77 41.19
CA ALA A 346 6.59 -11.34 40.33
C ALA A 346 5.87 -12.52 39.68
N ILE A 347 4.60 -12.34 39.33
CA ILE A 347 3.81 -13.30 38.57
C ILE A 347 3.52 -12.77 37.16
N VAL A 348 3.66 -13.62 36.15
CA VAL A 348 3.41 -13.26 34.75
C VAL A 348 1.91 -13.13 34.51
N LEU A 349 1.45 -11.96 34.07
CA LEU A 349 0.04 -11.71 33.75
C LEU A 349 -0.26 -11.94 32.26
N ARG A 350 0.56 -11.35 31.38
CA ARG A 350 0.35 -11.38 29.92
C ARG A 350 1.66 -11.60 29.20
N THR A 351 1.58 -12.30 28.08
CA THR A 351 2.73 -12.65 27.23
C THR A 351 2.41 -12.35 25.76
N GLY A 352 3.44 -12.20 24.93
CA GLY A 352 3.34 -12.00 23.49
C GLY A 352 2.59 -10.71 23.12
N PHE A 353 1.78 -10.77 22.05
CA PHE A 353 1.03 -9.64 21.51
C PHE A 353 -0.01 -9.04 22.47
N GLU A 354 -0.30 -9.70 23.59
CA GLU A 354 -1.28 -9.22 24.57
C GLU A 354 -0.67 -8.30 25.65
N THR A 355 0.67 -8.30 25.78
CA THR A 355 1.39 -7.32 26.61
C THR A 355 1.12 -5.89 26.14
N LEU A 356 1.37 -4.89 26.98
CA LEU A 356 1.23 -3.49 26.59
C LEU A 356 2.07 -3.16 25.34
N GLN A 357 3.35 -3.59 25.34
CA GLN A 357 4.25 -3.44 24.19
C GLN A 357 3.75 -4.21 22.97
N GLY A 358 3.30 -5.46 23.17
CA GLY A 358 2.78 -6.33 22.12
C GLY A 358 1.54 -5.76 21.45
N ARG A 359 0.60 -5.20 22.22
CA ARG A 359 -0.63 -4.57 21.71
C ARG A 359 -0.34 -3.33 20.89
N LEU A 360 0.64 -2.52 21.32
CA LEU A 360 1.15 -1.40 20.53
C LEU A 360 1.72 -1.90 19.20
N MET A 361 2.61 -2.90 19.24
CA MET A 361 3.22 -3.49 18.05
C MET A 361 2.16 -4.08 17.11
N HIS A 362 1.20 -4.83 17.64
CA HIS A 362 0.07 -5.40 16.91
C HIS A 362 -0.75 -4.30 16.22
N THR A 363 -1.15 -3.26 16.96
CA THR A 363 -1.94 -2.15 16.40
C THR A 363 -1.20 -1.49 15.25
N ILE A 364 0.10 -1.31 15.40
CA ILE A 364 0.94 -0.74 14.35
C ILE A 364 0.98 -1.66 13.12
N PHE A 365 1.19 -2.96 13.28
CA PHE A 365 1.18 -3.91 12.15
C PHE A 365 -0.19 -3.96 11.44
N VAL A 366 -1.30 -3.95 12.18
CA VAL A 366 -2.66 -4.02 11.62
C VAL A 366 -3.08 -2.71 10.94
N SER A 367 -2.73 -1.58 11.51
CA SER A 367 -3.02 -0.26 10.92
C SER A 367 -2.39 -0.08 9.54
N ARG A 368 -1.34 -0.84 9.23
CA ARG A 368 -0.67 -0.81 7.93
C ARG A 368 -1.46 -1.49 6.80
N GLU A 369 -2.24 -2.53 7.10
CA GLU A 369 -3.00 -3.28 6.09
C GLU A 369 -4.28 -2.52 5.65
N THR A 370 -4.85 -1.72 6.54
CA THR A 370 -6.14 -1.04 6.33
C THR A 370 -6.04 0.27 5.54
N VAL A 371 -4.88 0.95 5.53
CA VAL A 371 -4.71 2.27 4.87
C VAL A 371 -4.57 2.17 3.34
N SER A 372 -4.43 0.96 2.79
CA SER A 372 -4.48 0.74 1.34
C SER A 372 -5.91 0.89 0.76
N ALA A 373 -6.93 0.68 1.59
CA ALA A 373 -8.31 0.48 1.15
C ALA A 373 -9.20 1.71 1.42
N ASN A 374 -9.12 2.69 0.51
CA ASN A 374 -10.16 3.68 0.13
C ASN A 374 -9.62 5.11 0.02
N SER A 375 -8.89 5.39 -1.07
CA SER A 375 -9.12 6.66 -1.72
C SER A 375 -10.05 6.38 -2.91
N TRP A 376 -11.35 6.60 -2.71
CA TRP A 376 -12.35 6.65 -3.79
C TRP A 376 -11.83 7.43 -5.01
N GLU A 377 -11.01 8.46 -4.78
CA GLU A 377 -10.31 9.26 -5.78
C GLU A 377 -9.40 8.43 -6.71
N ARG A 378 -8.62 7.46 -6.20
CA ARG A 378 -7.81 6.55 -7.05
C ARG A 378 -8.70 5.67 -7.93
N GLY A 379 -9.80 5.17 -7.37
CA GLY A 379 -10.77 4.36 -8.12
C GLY A 379 -11.44 5.18 -9.24
N LEU A 380 -11.82 6.42 -8.94
CA LEU A 380 -12.41 7.35 -9.91
C LEU A 380 -11.43 7.76 -11.01
N PHE A 381 -10.16 7.97 -10.67
CA PHE A 381 -9.10 8.27 -11.64
C PHE A 381 -8.82 7.08 -12.57
N SER A 382 -8.77 5.87 -12.01
CA SER A 382 -8.67 4.62 -12.79
C SER A 382 -9.85 4.45 -13.74
N LEU A 383 -11.09 4.69 -13.26
CA LEU A 383 -12.29 4.67 -14.08
C LEU A 383 -12.21 5.66 -15.25
N LEU A 384 -11.68 6.85 -15.02
CA LEU A 384 -11.53 7.87 -16.06
C LEU A 384 -10.55 7.45 -17.17
N PHE A 385 -9.43 6.79 -16.82
CA PHE A 385 -8.55 6.20 -17.83
C PHE A 385 -9.23 5.12 -18.65
N VAL A 386 -10.04 4.25 -18.02
CA VAL A 386 -10.80 3.22 -18.73
C VAL A 386 -11.79 3.86 -19.70
N VAL A 387 -12.54 4.89 -19.28
CA VAL A 387 -13.47 5.61 -20.16
C VAL A 387 -12.73 6.24 -21.35
N TYR A 388 -11.58 6.87 -21.09
CA TYR A 388 -10.76 7.47 -22.15
C TYR A 388 -10.19 6.41 -23.11
N ALA A 389 -9.78 5.24 -22.59
CA ALA A 389 -9.33 4.10 -23.40
C ALA A 389 -10.42 3.62 -24.35
N ILE A 390 -11.64 3.49 -23.85
CA ILE A 390 -12.80 3.09 -24.66
C ILE A 390 -13.09 4.13 -25.74
N ILE A 391 -13.03 5.43 -25.41
CA ILE A 391 -13.23 6.50 -26.40
C ILE A 391 -12.16 6.43 -27.50
N ALA A 392 -10.88 6.35 -27.14
CA ALA A 392 -9.78 6.26 -28.09
C ALA A 392 -9.88 5.00 -28.97
N ALA A 393 -10.16 3.84 -28.37
CA ALA A 393 -10.36 2.59 -29.09
C ALA A 393 -11.57 2.66 -30.03
N SER A 394 -12.69 3.26 -29.59
CA SER A 394 -13.89 3.41 -30.42
C SER A 394 -13.68 4.33 -31.62
N TYR A 395 -12.93 5.43 -31.44
CA TYR A 395 -12.58 6.35 -32.52
C TYR A 395 -11.72 5.65 -33.57
N GLN A 396 -10.70 4.92 -33.13
CA GLN A 396 -9.85 4.16 -34.03
C GLN A 396 -10.63 3.05 -34.76
N PHE A 397 -11.45 2.29 -34.03
CA PHE A 397 -12.26 1.21 -34.60
C PHE A 397 -13.17 1.73 -35.72
N LYS A 398 -13.74 2.92 -35.53
CA LYS A 398 -14.58 3.58 -36.54
C LYS A 398 -13.78 3.94 -37.79
N GLU A 399 -12.63 4.59 -37.65
CA GLU A 399 -11.83 5.04 -38.79
C GLU A 399 -11.23 3.85 -39.57
N GLU A 400 -10.77 2.81 -38.89
CA GLU A 400 -10.17 1.63 -39.52
C GLU A 400 -11.20 0.67 -40.15
N LEU A 401 -12.47 0.73 -39.73
CA LEU A 401 -13.58 0.02 -40.38
C LEU A 401 -13.94 0.60 -41.76
N GLU A 402 -13.66 1.89 -41.98
CA GLU A 402 -13.89 2.56 -43.26
C GLU A 402 -12.87 2.10 -44.31
N ASP A 403 -11.72 1.54 -43.90
CA ASP A 403 -10.70 0.97 -44.78
C ASP A 403 -10.93 -0.55 -45.03
N PRO A 404 -11.24 -0.98 -46.27
CA PRO A 404 -11.59 -2.37 -46.58
C PRO A 404 -10.43 -3.38 -46.55
N ASN A 405 -9.19 -2.94 -46.31
CA ASN A 405 -7.99 -3.80 -46.35
C ASN A 405 -7.59 -4.42 -45.00
N TRP A 406 -8.29 -4.10 -43.89
CA TRP A 406 -7.86 -4.53 -42.55
C TRP A 406 -8.59 -5.79 -42.07
N SER A 407 -7.82 -6.77 -41.55
CA SER A 407 -8.37 -7.92 -40.85
C SER A 407 -8.72 -7.57 -39.40
N ARG A 408 -9.82 -8.14 -38.89
CA ARG A 408 -10.34 -7.87 -37.53
C ARG A 408 -9.31 -8.19 -36.43
N HIS A 409 -8.45 -9.19 -36.63
CA HIS A 409 -7.40 -9.56 -35.68
C HIS A 409 -6.25 -8.54 -35.62
N LYS A 410 -5.81 -8.01 -36.77
CA LYS A 410 -4.77 -6.97 -36.84
C LYS A 410 -5.26 -5.69 -36.15
N LEU A 411 -6.56 -5.41 -36.25
CA LEU A 411 -7.23 -4.28 -35.60
C LEU A 411 -7.30 -4.44 -34.07
N LEU A 412 -7.63 -5.64 -33.58
CA LEU A 412 -7.61 -5.97 -32.15
C LEU A 412 -6.20 -5.84 -31.54
N SER A 413 -5.17 -6.39 -32.20
CA SER A 413 -3.77 -6.25 -31.76
C SER A 413 -3.33 -4.78 -31.69
N LYS A 414 -3.68 -3.97 -32.70
CA LYS A 414 -3.36 -2.54 -32.74
C LYS A 414 -4.10 -1.72 -31.69
N SER A 415 -5.37 -2.01 -31.42
CA SER A 415 -6.14 -1.37 -30.35
C SER A 415 -5.56 -1.67 -28.96
N SER A 416 -5.04 -2.89 -28.75
CA SER A 416 -4.36 -3.29 -27.51
C SER A 416 -3.13 -2.42 -27.23
N VAL A 417 -2.33 -2.07 -28.25
CA VAL A 417 -1.15 -1.20 -28.08
C VAL A 417 -1.52 0.18 -27.55
N ILE A 418 -2.63 0.77 -28.01
CA ILE A 418 -3.12 2.07 -27.49
C ILE A 418 -3.58 1.93 -26.05
N VAL A 419 -4.37 0.90 -25.75
CA VAL A 419 -4.86 0.61 -24.40
C VAL A 419 -3.71 0.32 -23.42
N THR A 420 -2.64 -0.31 -23.90
CA THR A 420 -1.39 -0.52 -23.12
C THR A 420 -0.67 0.81 -22.87
N SER A 421 -0.67 1.70 -23.86
CA SER A 421 -0.04 3.03 -23.79
C SER A 421 -0.79 4.00 -22.86
N LEU A 422 -2.05 3.70 -22.55
CA LEU A 422 -2.92 4.45 -21.65
C LEU A 422 -2.59 4.26 -20.16
N ILE A 423 -1.79 3.26 -19.80
CA ILE A 423 -1.40 3.09 -18.41
C ILE A 423 0.08 2.74 -18.33
N PRO A 424 0.96 3.74 -18.12
CA PRO A 424 2.39 3.51 -18.05
C PRO A 424 2.71 2.54 -16.90
N PRO A 425 3.55 1.50 -17.11
CA PRO A 425 3.90 0.50 -16.10
C PRO A 425 4.54 1.08 -14.81
N GLY A 426 4.97 2.35 -14.87
CA GLY A 426 5.49 3.11 -13.74
C GLY A 426 4.45 3.84 -12.87
N LEU A 427 3.18 3.98 -13.28
CA LEU A 427 2.28 5.00 -12.70
C LEU A 427 2.02 4.87 -11.18
N PRO A 428 1.70 3.68 -10.62
CA PRO A 428 1.64 3.48 -9.17
C PRO A 428 3.02 3.45 -8.48
N LYS A 429 4.08 3.12 -9.23
CA LYS A 429 5.43 2.86 -8.71
C LYS A 429 6.26 4.13 -8.57
N GLU A 430 6.08 5.10 -9.46
CA GLU A 430 6.64 6.45 -9.35
C GLU A 430 6.10 7.16 -8.10
N LEU A 431 4.79 7.00 -7.86
CA LEU A 431 4.14 7.49 -6.64
C LEU A 431 4.74 6.83 -5.39
N TRP A 432 5.04 5.53 -5.45
CA TRP A 432 5.66 4.81 -4.35
C TRP A 432 7.14 5.18 -4.15
N ALA A 433 7.90 5.41 -5.21
CA ALA A 433 9.28 5.85 -5.13
C ALA A 433 9.42 7.15 -4.32
N ALA A 434 8.52 8.11 -4.53
CA ALA A 434 8.46 9.35 -3.72
C ALA A 434 8.23 9.08 -2.23
N ILE A 435 7.37 8.11 -1.90
CA ILE A 435 7.10 7.68 -0.52
C ILE A 435 8.35 7.02 0.09
N ILE A 436 9.07 6.17 -0.66
CA ILE A 436 10.34 5.59 -0.18
C ILE A 436 11.39 6.67 0.04
N THR A 437 11.55 7.61 -0.89
CA THR A 437 12.56 8.67 -0.76
C THR A 437 12.31 9.50 0.51
N SER A 438 11.04 9.84 0.78
CA SER A 438 10.63 10.49 2.03
C SER A 438 10.98 9.62 3.26
N PHE A 439 10.73 8.31 3.18
CA PHE A 439 11.06 7.37 4.25
C PHE A 439 12.58 7.23 4.50
N VAL A 440 13.39 7.23 3.44
CA VAL A 440 14.86 7.19 3.54
C VAL A 440 15.40 8.48 4.15
N GLU A 441 14.83 9.63 3.82
CA GLU A 441 15.22 10.92 4.40
C GLU A 441 14.82 11.02 5.89
N LEU A 442 13.64 10.51 6.27
CA LEU A 442 13.25 10.37 7.67
C LEU A 442 14.23 9.49 8.45
N ARG A 443 14.68 8.38 7.84
CA ARG A 443 15.67 7.47 8.42
C ARG A 443 17.03 8.14 8.62
N ARG A 444 17.49 8.98 7.68
CA ARG A 444 18.74 9.76 7.84
C ARG A 444 18.72 10.69 9.05
N ARG A 445 17.53 10.99 9.58
CA ARG A 445 17.32 11.85 10.76
C ARG A 445 16.98 11.05 12.02
N ASP A 446 17.19 9.73 12.01
CA ASP A 446 16.86 8.82 13.11
C ASP A 446 15.37 8.84 13.53
N ILE A 447 14.48 9.22 12.60
CA ILE A 447 13.03 9.14 12.79
C ILE A 447 12.57 7.82 12.18
N PHE A 448 12.10 6.89 13.03
CA PHE A 448 11.65 5.58 12.61
C PHE A 448 10.13 5.62 12.39
N PHE A 449 9.69 5.24 11.20
CA PHE A 449 8.26 5.12 10.89
C PHE A 449 7.93 3.64 10.69
N VAL A 450 6.84 3.17 11.28
CA VAL A 450 6.56 1.73 11.29
C VAL A 450 5.84 1.21 10.03
N GLY A 451 5.47 2.10 9.10
CA GLY A 451 5.08 1.71 7.74
C GLY A 451 4.92 2.86 6.72
N PRO A 452 5.50 2.80 5.51
CA PRO A 452 5.54 3.93 4.56
C PRO A 452 4.17 4.45 4.09
N PHE A 453 3.11 3.65 4.16
CA PHE A 453 1.78 3.98 3.64
C PHE A 453 0.97 4.94 4.55
N GLY A 454 1.38 5.14 5.80
CA GLY A 454 0.74 6.11 6.69
C GLY A 454 1.12 7.57 6.39
N ILE A 455 2.24 7.79 5.70
CA ILE A 455 2.84 9.13 5.50
C ILE A 455 1.85 10.11 4.83
N PRO A 456 1.16 9.77 3.71
CA PRO A 456 0.26 10.71 3.05
C PRO A 456 -1.08 10.90 3.80
N PHE A 457 -1.54 9.92 4.56
CA PHE A 457 -2.85 9.95 5.21
C PHE A 457 -2.74 10.50 6.65
N SER A 458 -2.53 11.80 6.80
CA SER A 458 -2.45 12.48 8.11
C SER A 458 -3.74 13.23 8.50
N GLY A 459 -4.81 13.10 7.72
CA GLY A 459 -6.08 13.81 7.96
C GLY A 459 -7.01 13.13 8.99
N LYS A 460 -6.88 11.82 9.21
CA LYS A 460 -7.56 11.08 10.28
C LYS A 460 -6.53 10.72 11.33
N LYS A 461 -6.85 10.96 12.60
CA LYS A 461 -5.99 10.78 13.79
C LYS A 461 -5.23 9.43 13.75
N HIS A 462 -4.04 9.39 13.14
CA HIS A 462 -3.16 8.22 13.15
C HIS A 462 -2.10 8.43 14.23
N THR A 463 -2.25 7.73 15.36
CA THR A 463 -1.41 7.83 16.56
C THR A 463 -0.28 6.79 16.58
N GLY A 464 0.34 6.48 15.44
CA GLY A 464 1.25 5.33 15.28
C GLY A 464 2.73 5.65 15.07
N ASP A 465 3.16 6.89 15.26
CA ASP A 465 4.52 7.33 14.90
C ASP A 465 5.44 7.30 16.14
N THR A 466 6.56 6.57 16.07
CA THR A 466 7.53 6.43 17.18
C THR A 466 8.86 7.13 16.86
N ALA A 467 9.18 8.19 17.61
CA ALA A 467 10.48 8.86 17.50
C ALA A 467 11.45 8.30 18.55
N LYS A 468 12.73 8.13 18.18
CA LYS A 468 13.79 7.69 19.10
C LYS A 468 14.02 8.68 20.26
N TYR A 469 13.67 9.95 20.05
CA TYR A 469 13.74 11.01 21.04
C TYR A 469 12.41 11.77 21.09
N PRO A 470 11.81 12.02 22.27
CA PRO A 470 10.63 12.85 22.38
C PRO A 470 11.02 14.32 22.21
N SER A 471 10.66 14.92 21.07
CA SER A 471 10.84 16.36 20.83
C SER A 471 9.67 16.92 20.03
N VAL A 472 9.13 18.04 20.49
CA VAL A 472 8.06 18.78 19.79
C VAL A 472 8.49 19.19 18.37
N SER A 473 9.80 19.43 18.19
CA SER A 473 10.39 19.74 16.88
C SER A 473 10.28 18.56 15.90
N ILE A 474 10.39 17.32 16.39
CA ILE A 474 10.23 16.11 15.57
C ILE A 474 8.76 15.94 15.16
N THR A 475 7.82 16.18 16.08
CA THR A 475 6.38 16.12 15.75
C THR A 475 6.00 17.17 14.70
N ARG A 476 6.51 18.40 14.82
CA ARG A 476 6.28 19.45 13.80
C ARG A 476 6.90 19.06 12.46
N TYR A 477 8.14 18.56 12.46
CA TYR A 477 8.80 18.09 11.25
C TYR A 477 8.02 16.97 10.57
N LEU A 478 7.54 16.00 11.35
CA LEU A 478 6.77 14.87 10.85
C LEU A 478 5.44 15.30 10.22
N ILE A 479 4.72 16.23 10.86
CA ILE A 479 3.49 16.80 10.28
C ILE A 479 3.81 17.52 8.96
N CYS A 480 4.87 18.32 8.91
CA CYS A 480 5.30 19.00 7.69
C CYS A 480 5.71 18.02 6.58
N GLU A 481 6.46 16.96 6.92
CA GLU A 481 6.87 15.90 5.99
C GLU A 481 5.66 15.18 5.42
N ARG A 482 4.74 14.73 6.27
CA ARG A 482 3.52 14.03 5.85
C ARG A 482 2.66 14.88 4.91
N HIS A 483 2.49 16.16 5.24
CA HIS A 483 1.80 17.10 4.35
C HIS A 483 2.54 17.31 3.04
N THR A 484 3.86 17.46 3.07
CA THR A 484 4.70 17.65 1.88
C THR A 484 4.62 16.42 0.98
N THR A 485 4.78 15.21 1.52
CA THR A 485 4.64 13.93 0.79
C THR A 485 3.24 13.74 0.23
N LEU A 486 2.17 14.09 0.96
CA LEU A 486 0.80 14.03 0.43
C LEU A 486 0.63 14.97 -0.77
N VAL A 487 1.13 16.20 -0.66
CA VAL A 487 0.98 17.21 -1.72
C VAL A 487 1.77 16.80 -2.96
N THR A 488 2.97 16.27 -2.78
CA THR A 488 3.84 15.84 -3.89
C THR A 488 3.29 14.59 -4.57
N THR A 489 2.72 13.65 -3.80
CA THR A 489 2.02 12.49 -4.35
C THR A 489 0.79 12.89 -5.17
N LEU A 490 -0.03 13.84 -4.68
CA LEU A 490 -1.15 14.40 -5.45
C LEU A 490 -0.70 15.17 -6.70
N GLN A 491 0.39 15.95 -6.60
CA GLN A 491 0.99 16.65 -7.73
C GLN A 491 1.48 15.68 -8.81
N MET A 492 2.22 14.64 -8.42
CA MET A 492 2.67 13.60 -9.33
C MET A 492 1.50 12.91 -10.01
N LEU A 493 0.44 12.58 -9.27
CA LEU A 493 -0.78 11.99 -9.82
C LEU A 493 -1.44 12.88 -10.88
N LYS A 494 -1.54 14.20 -10.64
CA LYS A 494 -2.06 15.18 -11.61
C LYS A 494 -1.23 15.21 -12.90
N ILE A 495 0.08 15.43 -12.74
CA ILE A 495 1.03 15.58 -13.84
C ILE A 495 1.02 14.32 -14.71
N LEU A 496 1.04 13.16 -14.06
CA LEU A 496 1.09 11.88 -14.74
C LEU A 496 -0.22 11.55 -15.46
N GLY A 497 -1.37 11.91 -14.88
CA GLY A 497 -2.66 11.87 -15.56
C GLY A 497 -2.69 12.69 -16.83
N LEU A 498 -2.29 13.96 -16.74
CA LEU A 498 -2.26 14.90 -17.85
C LEU A 498 -1.32 14.44 -18.96
N HIS A 499 -0.13 13.97 -18.59
CA HIS A 499 0.83 13.39 -19.52
C HIS A 499 0.25 12.17 -20.24
N CYS A 500 -0.43 11.29 -19.51
CA CYS A 500 -1.04 10.09 -20.07
C CYS A 500 -2.13 10.41 -21.10
N PHE A 501 -3.04 11.34 -20.80
CA PHE A 501 -4.09 11.74 -21.77
C PHE A 501 -3.52 12.28 -23.08
N ALA A 502 -2.52 13.16 -22.97
CA ALA A 502 -1.86 13.76 -24.12
C ALA A 502 -1.07 12.70 -24.93
N PHE A 503 -0.31 11.85 -24.25
CA PHE A 503 0.49 10.79 -24.87
C PHE A 503 -0.40 9.82 -25.65
N THR A 504 -1.49 9.34 -25.05
CA THR A 504 -2.43 8.43 -25.71
C THR A 504 -3.05 9.04 -26.96
N TYR A 505 -3.43 10.32 -26.92
CA TYR A 505 -3.98 10.98 -28.11
C TYR A 505 -2.96 11.06 -29.24
N VAL A 506 -1.72 11.46 -28.93
CA VAL A 506 -0.62 11.49 -29.90
C VAL A 506 -0.39 10.10 -30.48
N GLN A 507 -0.33 9.06 -29.65
CA GLN A 507 -0.18 7.67 -30.11
C GLN A 507 -1.34 7.24 -31.02
N CYS A 508 -2.58 7.61 -30.68
CA CYS A 508 -3.76 7.32 -31.51
C CYS A 508 -3.66 7.97 -32.89
N ILE A 509 -3.28 9.24 -32.98
CA ILE A 509 -3.08 9.93 -34.27
C ILE A 509 -1.93 9.34 -35.05
N MET A 510 -0.79 9.11 -34.40
CA MET A 510 0.40 8.52 -35.04
C MET A 510 0.00 7.20 -35.70
N HIS A 511 -0.67 6.33 -34.94
CA HIS A 511 -1.14 5.05 -35.42
C HIS A 511 -2.16 5.15 -36.57
N LEU A 512 -3.16 6.05 -36.48
CA LEU A 512 -4.16 6.26 -37.53
C LEU A 512 -3.56 6.74 -38.85
N ASN A 513 -2.49 7.53 -38.80
CA ASN A 513 -1.79 7.94 -40.02
C ASN A 513 -0.74 6.91 -40.46
N GLY A 514 -0.63 5.78 -39.74
CA GLY A 514 0.35 4.72 -40.01
C GLY A 514 1.78 5.10 -39.69
N VAL A 515 2.03 6.13 -38.88
CA VAL A 515 3.37 6.69 -38.66
C VAL A 515 3.82 6.52 -37.22
N GLN A 516 5.12 6.35 -36.99
CA GLN A 516 5.69 6.25 -35.64
C GLN A 516 6.63 7.42 -35.35
N LEU A 517 6.73 7.78 -34.06
CA LEU A 517 7.71 8.76 -33.61
C LEU A 517 9.11 8.15 -33.72
N GLY A 518 10.05 8.84 -34.36
CA GLY A 518 11.43 8.35 -34.50
C GLY A 518 12.08 8.05 -33.14
N ASN A 519 12.96 7.03 -33.11
CA ASN A 519 13.61 6.55 -31.88
C ASN A 519 14.30 7.67 -31.08
N VAL A 520 14.95 8.62 -31.77
CA VAL A 520 15.64 9.76 -31.15
C VAL A 520 14.65 10.71 -30.46
N LEU A 521 13.54 11.04 -31.12
CA LEU A 521 12.49 11.91 -30.56
C LEU A 521 11.84 11.26 -29.33
N THR A 522 11.58 9.95 -29.41
CA THR A 522 11.07 9.16 -28.30
C THR A 522 12.02 9.17 -27.11
N LEU A 523 13.33 8.97 -27.34
CA LEU A 523 14.34 9.01 -26.29
C LEU A 523 14.43 10.38 -25.61
N ILE A 524 14.40 11.46 -26.39
CA ILE A 524 14.43 12.83 -25.88
C ILE A 524 13.20 13.12 -25.00
N SER A 525 12.01 12.71 -25.45
CA SER A 525 10.77 12.85 -24.66
C SER A 525 10.86 12.15 -23.31
N HIS A 526 11.28 10.88 -23.29
CA HIS A 526 11.44 10.12 -22.05
C HIS A 526 12.54 10.68 -21.15
N PHE A 527 13.62 11.22 -21.72
CA PHE A 527 14.69 11.86 -20.97
C PHE A 527 14.17 13.08 -20.20
N PHE A 528 13.40 13.97 -20.85
CA PHE A 528 12.80 15.11 -20.18
C PHE A 528 11.78 14.67 -19.12
N THR A 529 10.89 13.72 -19.42
CA THR A 529 9.89 13.20 -18.46
C THR A 529 10.55 12.65 -17.21
N THR A 530 11.57 11.80 -17.38
CA THR A 530 12.31 11.19 -16.27
C THR A 530 12.99 12.24 -15.40
N ASN A 531 13.68 13.21 -16.01
CA ASN A 531 14.36 14.26 -15.26
C ASN A 531 13.39 15.20 -14.54
N PHE A 532 12.24 15.51 -15.12
CA PHE A 532 11.21 16.30 -14.45
C PHE A 532 10.65 15.56 -13.22
N ILE A 533 10.33 14.27 -13.33
CA ILE A 533 9.80 13.45 -12.23
C ILE A 533 10.82 13.34 -11.09
N LEU A 534 12.08 13.04 -11.41
CA LEU A 534 13.17 12.99 -10.43
C LEU A 534 13.39 14.33 -9.72
N SER A 535 13.18 15.45 -10.42
CA SER A 535 13.34 16.78 -9.83
C SER A 535 12.19 17.14 -8.88
N ILE A 536 11.02 16.52 -9.03
CA ILE A 536 9.85 16.71 -8.16
C ILE A 536 9.91 15.79 -6.94
N SER A 537 10.58 14.63 -7.04
CA SER A 537 10.70 13.69 -5.93
C SER A 537 11.68 14.14 -4.82
N ASP A 538 12.61 15.06 -5.10
CA ASP A 538 13.48 15.66 -4.08
C ASP A 538 12.74 16.75 -3.27
N THR A 539 11.90 16.33 -2.34
CA THR A 539 11.13 17.24 -1.49
C THR A 539 11.75 17.39 -0.12
N ARG A 540 11.77 18.62 0.40
CA ARG A 540 12.16 18.90 1.79
C ARG A 540 11.00 19.58 2.50
N PRO A 541 10.67 19.17 3.72
CA PRO A 541 9.56 19.77 4.46
C PRO A 541 9.93 21.16 4.91
N LEU A 542 9.08 22.14 4.61
CA LEU A 542 9.22 23.51 5.11
C LEU A 542 8.43 23.72 6.40
N SER A 543 8.85 24.71 7.19
CA SER A 543 8.50 24.88 8.60
C SER A 543 7.03 25.23 8.89
N SER A 544 6.20 25.48 7.89
CA SER A 544 4.79 25.87 8.08
C SER A 544 3.83 24.70 7.77
N ALA A 545 3.14 24.21 8.80
CA ALA A 545 2.03 23.29 8.64
C ALA A 545 0.80 24.07 8.10
N PHE A 546 0.49 23.90 6.81
CA PHE A 546 -0.68 24.53 6.19
C PHE A 546 -1.72 23.46 5.82
N ARG A 547 -2.93 23.57 6.37
CA ARG A 547 -4.03 22.64 6.12
C ARG A 547 -4.83 23.10 4.90
N ARG A 548 -4.59 22.50 3.73
CA ARG A 548 -5.41 22.68 2.53
C ARG A 548 -6.24 21.42 2.28
N HIS A 549 -7.55 21.56 2.10
CA HIS A 549 -8.40 20.47 1.60
C HIS A 549 -8.15 20.35 0.09
N HIS A 550 -8.10 19.15 -0.50
CA HIS A 550 -7.79 18.96 -1.92
C HIS A 550 -8.92 18.35 -2.78
N PRO A 551 -10.20 18.77 -2.67
CA PRO A 551 -11.31 18.08 -3.35
C PRO A 551 -11.43 18.35 -4.87
N HIS A 552 -10.45 19.01 -5.52
CA HIS A 552 -10.56 19.39 -6.95
C HIS A 552 -9.44 18.85 -7.85
N VAL A 553 -8.73 17.79 -7.43
CA VAL A 553 -7.68 17.17 -8.26
C VAL A 553 -8.24 16.69 -9.61
N LEU A 554 -9.40 16.04 -9.60
CA LEU A 554 -10.06 15.54 -10.82
C LEU A 554 -10.48 16.68 -11.76
N LEU A 555 -11.08 17.75 -11.22
CA LEU A 555 -11.55 18.89 -12.00
C LEU A 555 -10.39 19.68 -12.62
N SER A 556 -9.27 19.76 -11.90
CA SER A 556 -7.99 20.29 -12.41
C SER A 556 -7.48 19.47 -13.60
N VAL A 557 -7.41 18.14 -13.46
CA VAL A 557 -6.96 17.25 -14.54
C VAL A 557 -7.90 17.30 -15.75
N LEU A 558 -9.22 17.29 -15.54
CA LEU A 558 -10.22 17.34 -16.63
C LEU A 558 -10.18 18.66 -17.42
N GLY A 559 -10.06 19.80 -16.73
CA GLY A 559 -10.01 21.10 -17.41
C GLY A 559 -8.72 21.30 -18.19
N GLN A 560 -7.57 20.93 -17.60
CA GLN A 560 -6.28 21.01 -18.29
C GLN A 560 -6.21 19.99 -19.46
N SER A 561 -6.73 18.77 -19.29
CA SER A 561 -6.76 17.78 -20.38
C SER A 561 -7.61 18.25 -21.55
N ALA A 562 -8.75 18.91 -21.32
CA ALA A 562 -9.54 19.50 -22.38
C ALA A 562 -8.75 20.55 -23.19
N LEU A 563 -8.00 21.44 -22.53
CA LEU A 563 -7.14 22.43 -23.19
C LEU A 563 -6.00 21.77 -23.98
N HIS A 564 -5.36 20.74 -23.42
CA HIS A 564 -4.32 19.96 -24.11
C HIS A 564 -4.89 19.29 -25.38
N MET A 565 -6.07 18.69 -25.28
CA MET A 565 -6.75 18.06 -26.41
C MET A 565 -7.13 19.07 -27.49
N LEU A 566 -7.63 20.24 -27.12
CA LEU A 566 -7.93 21.32 -28.07
C LEU A 566 -6.68 21.75 -28.85
N LEU A 567 -5.53 21.89 -28.17
CA LEU A 567 -4.26 22.18 -28.83
C LEU A 567 -3.86 21.07 -29.80
N LEU A 568 -3.88 19.81 -29.36
CA LEU A 568 -3.47 18.68 -30.20
C LEU A 568 -4.38 18.51 -31.42
N ILE A 569 -5.70 18.54 -31.23
CA ILE A 569 -6.69 18.45 -32.32
C ILE A 569 -6.49 19.59 -33.33
N SER A 570 -6.36 20.84 -32.85
CA SER A 570 -6.19 22.00 -33.72
C SER A 570 -4.87 21.95 -34.50
N SER A 571 -3.78 21.55 -33.84
CA SER A 571 -2.45 21.42 -34.45
C SER A 571 -2.42 20.36 -35.54
N VAL A 572 -3.02 19.19 -35.27
CA VAL A 572 -3.07 18.08 -36.24
C VAL A 572 -4.01 18.40 -37.39
N LYS A 573 -5.16 19.01 -37.13
CA LYS A 573 -6.11 19.43 -38.18
C LYS A 573 -5.48 20.44 -39.13
N GLU A 574 -4.73 21.41 -38.63
CA GLU A 574 -4.02 22.38 -39.47
C GLU A 574 -2.87 21.72 -40.23
N ALA A 575 -2.10 20.82 -39.59
CA ALA A 575 -1.04 20.07 -40.25
C ALA A 575 -1.56 19.22 -41.43
N LYS A 576 -2.73 18.58 -41.26
CA LYS A 576 -3.38 17.77 -42.31
C LYS A 576 -3.77 18.61 -43.54
N LYS A 577 -4.09 19.90 -43.40
CA LYS A 577 -4.39 20.79 -44.55
C LYS A 577 -3.18 21.03 -45.46
N HIS A 578 -1.98 20.91 -44.91
CA HIS A 578 -0.73 21.09 -45.64
C HIS A 578 -0.18 19.77 -46.21
N LEU A 579 -0.86 18.65 -45.97
CA LEU A 579 -0.51 17.35 -46.53
C LEU A 579 -1.35 17.09 -47.81
N PRO A 580 -0.77 16.63 -48.92
CA PRO A 580 -1.56 16.25 -50.10
C PRO A 580 -2.49 15.07 -49.78
N ASN A 581 -3.73 15.09 -50.31
CA ASN A 581 -4.72 14.01 -50.17
C ASN A 581 -4.30 12.74 -50.93
N ILE A 582 -3.28 12.05 -50.47
CA ILE A 582 -2.85 10.76 -51.01
C ILE A 582 -3.18 9.72 -49.95
N HIS A 583 -3.99 8.71 -50.31
CA HIS A 583 -4.20 7.54 -49.47
C HIS A 583 -2.86 6.88 -49.17
N ILE A 584 -2.41 7.01 -47.92
CA ILE A 584 -1.14 6.47 -47.45
C ILE A 584 -1.28 4.94 -47.41
N LYS A 585 -0.47 4.23 -48.20
CA LYS A 585 -0.37 2.77 -48.08
C LYS A 585 0.31 2.44 -46.74
N PRO A 586 -0.26 1.56 -45.90
CA PRO A 586 0.21 1.33 -44.53
C PRO A 586 1.56 0.58 -44.39
N GLU A 587 2.28 0.28 -45.49
CA GLU A 587 3.46 -0.62 -45.47
C GLU A 587 4.67 -0.17 -46.33
N SER A 588 4.75 1.09 -46.79
CA SER A 588 5.97 1.59 -47.47
C SER A 588 6.95 2.26 -46.49
N GLU A 589 8.26 2.04 -46.69
CA GLU A 589 9.34 2.67 -45.90
C GLU A 589 9.12 4.19 -45.74
N PHE A 590 9.15 4.62 -44.49
CA PHE A 590 8.51 5.83 -43.99
C PHE A 590 9.28 7.12 -44.29
N GLU A 591 8.60 8.13 -44.84
CA GLU A 591 9.10 9.52 -44.87
C GLU A 591 8.54 10.31 -43.66
N ASN A 592 9.43 11.02 -42.96
CA ASN A 592 9.01 11.92 -41.87
C ASN A 592 8.06 12.97 -42.43
N ASN A 593 6.88 13.10 -41.82
CA ASN A 593 5.83 13.99 -42.30
C ASN A 593 5.59 15.15 -41.32
N LEU A 594 4.86 16.16 -41.81
CA LEU A 594 4.52 17.34 -41.03
C LEU A 594 3.70 17.00 -39.78
N VAL A 595 2.86 15.96 -39.83
CA VAL A 595 2.01 15.53 -38.70
C VAL A 595 2.86 14.99 -37.54
N ILE A 596 3.91 14.21 -37.80
CA ILE A 596 4.86 13.73 -36.78
C ILE A 596 5.50 14.93 -36.08
N THR A 597 6.06 15.85 -36.87
CA THR A 597 6.82 16.99 -36.35
C THR A 597 5.94 17.88 -35.48
N VAL A 598 4.73 18.18 -35.94
CA VAL A 598 3.76 18.99 -35.19
C VAL A 598 3.28 18.28 -33.93
N SER A 599 2.98 16.99 -34.02
CA SER A 599 2.50 16.23 -32.86
C SER A 599 3.57 16.09 -31.79
N PHE A 600 4.85 15.94 -32.19
CA PHE A 600 5.99 15.96 -31.27
C PHE A 600 6.14 17.32 -30.58
N ILE A 601 6.12 18.42 -31.35
CA ILE A 601 6.25 19.78 -30.82
C ILE A 601 5.09 20.11 -29.88
N ALA A 602 3.85 19.79 -30.27
CA ALA A 602 2.67 20.00 -29.44
C ALA A 602 2.71 19.15 -28.15
N SER A 603 3.16 17.89 -28.25
CA SER A 603 3.37 17.02 -27.08
C SER A 603 4.41 17.60 -26.11
N MET A 604 5.53 18.12 -26.63
CA MET A 604 6.56 18.79 -25.83
C MET A 604 6.05 20.08 -25.17
N MET A 605 5.24 20.88 -25.88
CA MET A 605 4.58 22.06 -25.30
C MET A 605 3.67 21.69 -24.13
N ILE A 606 2.89 20.63 -24.29
CA ILE A 606 2.00 20.10 -23.25
C ILE A 606 2.80 19.57 -22.07
N GLN A 607 3.87 18.82 -22.32
CA GLN A 607 4.75 18.31 -21.28
C GLN A 607 5.33 19.45 -20.44
N VAL A 608 5.95 20.45 -21.07
CA VAL A 608 6.53 21.61 -20.39
C VAL A 608 5.46 22.38 -19.61
N THR A 609 4.29 22.61 -20.20
CA THR A 609 3.18 23.31 -19.52
C THR A 609 2.66 22.52 -18.33
N THR A 610 2.46 21.21 -18.48
CA THR A 610 1.97 20.33 -17.43
C THR A 610 2.90 20.37 -16.22
N PHE A 611 4.21 20.27 -16.42
CA PHE A 611 5.18 20.34 -15.34
C PHE A 611 5.29 21.75 -14.74
N ALA A 612 5.27 22.80 -15.56
CA ALA A 612 5.41 24.18 -15.09
C ALA A 612 4.18 24.67 -14.29
N VAL A 613 2.96 24.42 -14.78
CA VAL A 613 1.71 24.89 -14.16
C VAL A 613 1.37 24.11 -12.88
N ASN A 614 1.63 22.80 -12.87
CA ASN A 614 1.27 21.94 -11.74
C ASN A 614 2.39 21.82 -10.69
N TYR A 615 3.54 22.49 -10.88
CA TYR A 615 4.59 22.52 -9.85
C TYR A 615 4.15 23.35 -8.64
N LEU A 616 4.02 22.71 -7.48
CA LEU A 616 3.70 23.39 -6.24
C LEU A 616 4.98 23.84 -5.54
N GLY A 617 5.15 25.15 -5.37
CA GLY A 617 6.24 25.76 -4.59
C GLY A 617 5.83 26.11 -3.15
N HIS A 618 6.37 27.20 -2.62
CA HIS A 618 6.05 27.68 -1.26
C HIS A 618 4.54 27.79 -1.01
N PRO A 619 4.04 27.45 0.19
CA PRO A 619 4.79 27.14 1.42
C PRO A 619 5.08 25.63 1.63
N LEU A 620 4.65 24.76 0.71
CA LEU A 620 4.64 23.30 0.91
C LEU A 620 5.87 22.60 0.33
N ASN A 621 6.55 23.21 -0.64
CA ASN A 621 7.77 22.71 -1.24
C ASN A 621 8.68 23.90 -1.62
N LYS A 622 9.92 23.60 -2.01
CA LYS A 622 10.87 24.61 -2.54
C LYS A 622 10.23 25.34 -3.73
N SER A 623 10.47 26.64 -3.84
CA SER A 623 10.10 27.36 -5.06
C SER A 623 10.87 26.84 -6.29
N VAL A 624 10.34 27.08 -7.49
CA VAL A 624 11.05 26.82 -8.76
C VAL A 624 12.43 27.49 -8.76
N SER A 625 12.58 28.66 -8.13
CA SER A 625 13.87 29.36 -8.03
C SER A 625 14.88 28.69 -7.08
N GLU A 626 14.41 27.93 -6.10
CA GLU A 626 15.23 27.23 -5.11
C GLU A 626 15.58 25.82 -5.57
N ASN A 627 14.68 25.15 -6.29
CA ASN A 627 14.93 23.84 -6.88
C ASN A 627 15.79 23.96 -8.15
N LYS A 628 17.12 23.96 -7.94
CA LYS A 628 18.12 24.09 -9.03
C LYS A 628 17.94 23.03 -10.12
N GLN A 629 17.62 21.79 -9.75
CA GLN A 629 17.45 20.69 -10.69
C GLN A 629 16.22 20.91 -11.56
N PHE A 630 15.05 21.16 -10.95
CA PHE A 630 13.81 21.42 -11.69
C PHE A 630 13.94 22.64 -12.62
N ARG A 631 14.55 23.73 -12.14
CA ARG A 631 14.77 24.93 -12.95
C ARG A 631 15.67 24.66 -14.17
N CYS A 632 16.74 23.88 -13.98
CA CYS A 632 17.66 23.53 -15.07
C CYS A 632 16.93 22.72 -16.16
N VAL A 633 16.16 21.71 -15.74
CA VAL A 633 15.37 20.87 -16.65
C VAL A 633 14.27 21.66 -17.36
N LEU A 634 13.58 22.56 -16.66
CA LEU A 634 12.57 23.41 -17.25
C LEU A 634 13.17 24.37 -18.29
N LEU A 635 14.29 25.02 -17.96
CA LEU A 635 14.97 25.93 -18.88
C LEU A 635 15.50 25.18 -20.11
N SER A 636 16.11 24.01 -19.93
CA SER A 636 16.63 23.22 -21.04
C SER A 636 15.51 22.72 -21.96
N ALA A 637 14.35 22.33 -21.42
CA ALA A 637 13.18 21.93 -22.20
C ALA A 637 12.59 23.11 -23.01
N VAL A 638 12.50 24.31 -22.40
CA VAL A 638 12.03 25.52 -23.09
C VAL A 638 13.01 25.94 -24.20
N VAL A 639 14.32 25.90 -23.93
CA VAL A 639 15.35 26.19 -24.95
C VAL A 639 15.27 25.17 -26.08
N PHE A 640 15.17 23.88 -25.77
CA PHE A 640 15.00 22.83 -26.77
C PHE A 640 13.77 23.07 -27.65
N LEU A 641 12.62 23.35 -27.03
CA LEU A 641 11.37 23.67 -27.74
C LEU A 641 11.52 24.91 -28.64
N ALA A 642 12.20 25.95 -28.16
CA ALA A 642 12.46 27.16 -28.93
C ALA A 642 13.36 26.86 -30.13
N VAL A 643 14.41 26.05 -29.98
CA VAL A 643 15.33 25.66 -31.08
C VAL A 643 14.58 24.87 -32.16
N ILE A 644 13.81 23.84 -31.78
CA ILE A 644 13.10 23.01 -32.76
C ILE A 644 12.00 23.78 -33.50
N THR A 645 11.32 24.72 -32.82
CA THR A 645 10.20 25.49 -33.41
C THR A 645 10.68 26.67 -34.25
N SER A 646 11.76 27.35 -33.84
CA SER A 646 12.28 28.54 -34.54
C SER A 646 13.08 28.23 -35.81
N ALA A 647 13.46 26.97 -36.01
CA ALA A 647 14.33 26.52 -37.10
C ALA A 647 15.68 27.27 -37.18
N VAL A 648 16.16 27.81 -36.04
CA VAL A 648 17.43 28.54 -35.92
C VAL A 648 18.63 27.67 -36.30
N SER A 649 18.56 26.36 -36.00
CA SER A 649 19.57 25.38 -36.41
C SER A 649 18.93 24.33 -37.32
N ARG A 650 19.05 24.52 -38.64
CA ARG A 650 18.58 23.53 -39.64
C ARG A 650 19.29 22.20 -39.45
N ASN A 651 20.62 22.22 -39.28
CA ASN A 651 21.43 21.02 -39.03
C ASN A 651 20.94 20.19 -37.83
N PHE A 652 20.45 20.84 -36.77
CA PHE A 652 19.92 20.14 -35.59
C PHE A 652 18.53 19.54 -35.86
N ASN A 653 17.67 20.26 -36.59
CA ASN A 653 16.37 19.73 -36.98
C ASN A 653 16.49 18.58 -37.98
N ASP A 654 17.46 18.64 -38.89
CA ASP A 654 17.78 17.58 -39.85
C ASP A 654 18.32 16.33 -39.13
N LEU A 655 19.15 16.50 -38.09
CA LEU A 655 19.60 15.40 -37.22
C LEU A 655 18.44 14.69 -36.52
N LEU A 656 17.43 15.45 -36.12
CA LEU A 656 16.19 14.95 -35.50
C LEU A 656 15.15 14.47 -36.54
N MET A 657 15.46 14.60 -37.83
CA MET A 657 14.57 14.33 -38.95
C MET A 657 13.21 15.05 -38.86
N LEU A 658 13.21 16.29 -38.36
CA LEU A 658 12.02 17.13 -38.24
C LEU A 658 11.75 17.89 -39.54
N VAL A 659 10.51 17.86 -40.01
CA VAL A 659 10.07 18.57 -41.22
C VAL A 659 9.94 20.07 -40.91
N PRO A 660 10.51 20.98 -41.73
CA PRO A 660 10.40 22.41 -41.49
C PRO A 660 8.95 22.90 -41.54
N LEU A 661 8.52 23.64 -40.50
CA LEU A 661 7.19 24.22 -40.41
C LEU A 661 7.05 25.45 -41.32
N PRO A 662 5.95 25.60 -42.09
CA PRO A 662 5.60 26.86 -42.73
C PRO A 662 5.52 28.00 -41.71
N ARG A 663 6.02 29.20 -42.06
CA ARG A 663 6.13 30.33 -41.12
C ARG A 663 4.77 30.70 -40.48
N GLU A 664 3.72 30.79 -41.29
CA GLU A 664 2.37 31.11 -40.80
C GLU A 664 1.85 30.05 -39.82
N PHE A 665 2.11 28.77 -40.11
CA PHE A 665 1.66 27.69 -39.25
C PHE A 665 2.48 27.61 -37.96
N ARG A 666 3.79 27.83 -38.03
CA ARG A 666 4.66 27.94 -36.85
C ARG A 666 4.18 29.02 -35.89
N ASP A 667 3.85 30.21 -36.41
CA ASP A 667 3.43 31.34 -35.59
C ASP A 667 2.04 31.07 -34.96
N LYS A 668 1.12 30.44 -35.70
CA LYS A 668 -0.15 29.92 -35.16
C LYS A 668 0.08 28.89 -34.05
N LEU A 669 0.98 27.93 -34.24
CA LEU A 669 1.27 26.87 -33.28
C LEU A 669 1.85 27.44 -31.98
N LEU A 670 2.78 28.40 -32.07
CA LEU A 670 3.32 29.11 -30.90
C LEU A 670 2.24 29.91 -30.17
N MET A 671 1.34 30.58 -30.90
CA MET A 671 0.22 31.30 -30.31
C MET A 671 -0.75 30.36 -29.58
N TRP A 672 -1.09 29.21 -30.18
CA TRP A 672 -1.93 28.19 -29.52
C TRP A 672 -1.23 27.57 -28.31
N GLY A 673 0.08 27.33 -28.38
CA GLY A 673 0.88 26.87 -27.24
C GLY A 673 0.86 27.88 -26.09
N ALA A 674 1.01 29.18 -26.38
CA ALA A 674 0.91 30.24 -25.38
C ALA A 674 -0.51 30.33 -24.78
N LEU A 675 -1.55 30.28 -25.62
CA LEU A 675 -2.95 30.28 -25.17
C LEU A 675 -3.24 29.09 -24.25
N MET A 676 -2.74 27.90 -24.60
CA MET A 676 -2.86 26.70 -23.79
C MET A 676 -2.14 26.85 -22.44
N PHE A 677 -0.92 27.40 -22.43
CA PHE A 677 -0.18 27.69 -21.19
C PHE A 677 -0.95 28.63 -20.27
N PHE A 678 -1.41 29.78 -20.77
CA PHE A 678 -2.17 30.75 -19.98
C PHE A 678 -3.55 30.20 -19.57
N GLY A 679 -4.20 29.41 -20.42
CA GLY A 679 -5.45 28.73 -20.11
C GLY A 679 -5.29 27.74 -18.95
N CYS A 680 -4.28 26.86 -19.01
CA CYS A 680 -3.99 25.92 -17.94
C CYS A 680 -3.61 26.65 -16.63
N TYR A 681 -2.79 27.70 -16.72
CA TYR A 681 -2.39 28.50 -15.57
C TYR A 681 -3.58 29.20 -14.90
N THR A 682 -4.44 29.85 -15.69
CA THR A 682 -5.63 30.55 -15.16
C THR A 682 -6.66 29.58 -14.58
N TRP A 683 -6.86 28.43 -15.21
CA TRP A 683 -7.73 27.37 -14.68
C TRP A 683 -7.22 26.84 -13.34
N GLU A 684 -5.93 26.51 -13.24
CA GLU A 684 -5.33 26.01 -12.01
C GLU A 684 -5.32 27.09 -10.92
N TRP A 685 -5.07 28.35 -11.27
CA TRP A 685 -5.18 29.49 -10.36
C TRP A 685 -6.61 29.66 -9.83
N PHE A 686 -7.62 29.56 -10.69
CA PHE A 686 -9.02 29.68 -10.32
C PHE A 686 -9.42 28.59 -9.32
N LEU A 687 -9.08 27.32 -9.60
CA LEU A 687 -9.35 26.20 -8.68
C LEU A 687 -8.62 26.37 -7.34
N ASN A 688 -7.39 26.87 -7.36
CA ASN A 688 -6.62 27.15 -6.15
C ASN A 688 -7.20 28.31 -5.32
N LYS A 689 -7.90 29.26 -5.96
CA LYS A 689 -8.59 30.37 -5.31
C LYS A 689 -9.94 29.94 -4.73
N LEU A 690 -10.70 29.09 -5.42
CA LEU A 690 -11.97 28.53 -4.92
C LEU A 690 -11.79 27.75 -3.61
N ASN A 691 -10.57 27.27 -3.37
CA ASN A 691 -10.17 26.43 -2.26
C ASN A 691 -9.48 27.19 -1.10
N ARG A 692 -9.38 28.52 -1.22
CA ARG A 692 -8.96 29.44 -0.13
C ARG A 692 -10.20 30.09 0.44
#